data_AF-A0A8T4SG38-F1
#
_entry.id   AF-A0A8T4SG38-F1
#
_cell.length_a   1.000
_cell.length_b   1.000
_cell.length_c   1.000
_cell.angle_alpha   90.00
_cell.angle_beta   90.00
_cell.angle_gamma   90.00
#
_symmetry.space_group_name_H-M   'P 1'
#
loop_
_entity.id
_entity.type
_entity.pdbx_description
1 polymer ?
#
loop_
_entity_poly.entity_id
_entity_poly.type
_entity_poly.pdbx_seq_one_letter_code
_entity_poly.pdbx_strand_id
1 'polypeptide(L)'
;MKVFADLHIHSKYARACSKDSNLENLEKNSLIKGLGLVGTGDFTHPIWQQEMKQKLEEVRTGIFTLKNTKTPQINFMLQTEISLIYSQDGKGRRVHNIVFAPSFEVVDKITETLLKFGRVDYDGRPIFKIPCPDFVEMFRKISPDIEIIPAHCLLPDQYIHTNSSSKKINDLKKGENVLTHMGEFKKVSNIFSRTYHGKIFHIIPWYFNEGIYVTPEHPFYVIKTDKNCSWTRNLVCKPTKSHKRICYTKAYVNYKNEWKSAEQLEKGDIIVYPKIKEIKDKTEISIKKLLIKITPDFCRLIGYYLAEGYTNNRDAFCFTFNNNEREYIEDVKQLVLSIFGIKAKEGKTKGDIIFYSKSIYPIFQELFYEKKPFNASNKIIPSWMLTLPFKKQKELLRGWWRGDKGYTTSRSLANQMKSICLRMNIIPSIRIDSIEKYQKRGNHFIGKRDIKHGWFDNDYIYIPIRKIVTSNYKGIVYNLEVKDHNSYVAEAATVHNCWTPWFSLFGSNSGFNSVKDCFHDQTKYINAIETGLSSDPSMNWRLSQLDKINLVSFSDPHSFWPWRLGREATIFEMKENYSYHDVINAIRDHEHEDKNGLKGTIEVDPNYGKYHFDGHRNCGVSFSPEQANKMNKICPKCKQHLTIGVMNRVEELADRPTGFKPKGALPYYSLLPLSEIICTVMDKKVEHKTVAEEYYKLINQFGNEFTALMDTPEEQLLDVSTKEIVTAILKNRNGEIEVIPGYDGLYGIPIIDQSKTEYYLKKREEDALKEAAKEKRLTEKKDLEREEKMKEKTGKKELSKKSVKEKESVVQKGLGSWY
;
A
#
# COMPACT_ATOMS: atom_id res chain seq x y z
N MET A 1 -43.56 -7.01 1.86
CA MET A 1 -42.75 -6.65 3.03
C MET A 1 -41.52 -5.86 2.58
N LYS A 2 -41.05 -4.90 3.39
CA LYS A 2 -39.79 -4.16 3.15
C LYS A 2 -38.61 -4.99 3.66
N VAL A 3 -37.51 -5.04 2.92
CA VAL A 3 -36.28 -5.76 3.26
C VAL A 3 -35.08 -4.85 3.00
N PHE A 4 -34.32 -4.54 4.05
CA PHE A 4 -33.02 -3.88 3.91
C PHE A 4 -31.93 -4.94 3.71
N ALA A 5 -31.09 -4.77 2.68
CA ALA A 5 -30.11 -5.77 2.26
C ALA A 5 -28.69 -5.21 2.18
N ASP A 6 -27.72 -5.87 2.82
CA ASP A 6 -26.30 -5.55 2.72
C ASP A 6 -25.56 -6.74 2.08
N LEU A 7 -25.32 -6.65 0.76
CA LEU A 7 -24.81 -7.74 -0.07
C LEU A 7 -23.35 -7.51 -0.53
N HIS A 8 -22.56 -6.72 0.20
CA HIS A 8 -21.11 -6.67 -0.01
C HIS A 8 -20.39 -6.89 1.32
N ILE A 9 -20.32 -8.16 1.74
CA ILE A 9 -19.80 -8.57 3.05
C ILE A 9 -18.44 -9.25 2.89
N HIS A 10 -17.63 -9.17 3.95
CA HIS A 10 -16.36 -9.89 4.06
C HIS A 10 -16.30 -10.75 5.32
N SER A 11 -15.84 -11.99 5.14
CA SER A 11 -15.59 -12.93 6.22
C SER A 11 -14.28 -12.59 6.95
N LYS A 12 -14.06 -13.28 8.07
CA LYS A 12 -12.77 -13.36 8.78
C LYS A 12 -11.56 -13.81 7.94
N TYR A 13 -11.75 -14.25 6.70
CA TYR A 13 -10.67 -14.66 5.77
C TYR A 13 -10.27 -13.57 4.76
N ALA A 14 -11.07 -12.52 4.55
CA ALA A 14 -10.66 -11.36 3.76
C ALA A 14 -9.54 -10.56 4.44
N ARG A 15 -8.61 -10.01 3.65
CA ARG A 15 -7.60 -9.07 4.17
C ARG A 15 -8.24 -7.88 4.87
N ALA A 16 -7.62 -7.52 6.00
CA ALA A 16 -8.01 -6.42 6.89
C ALA A 16 -9.41 -6.53 7.52
N CYS A 17 -10.12 -7.65 7.36
CA CYS A 17 -11.37 -7.91 8.08
C CYS A 17 -11.11 -8.33 9.54
N SER A 18 -12.11 -8.17 10.41
CA SER A 18 -12.09 -8.69 11.78
C SER A 18 -12.06 -10.22 11.80
N LYS A 19 -11.25 -10.81 12.70
CA LYS A 19 -11.23 -12.27 12.92
C LYS A 19 -12.57 -12.83 13.40
N ASP A 20 -13.36 -11.98 14.03
CA ASP A 20 -14.65 -12.34 14.61
C ASP A 20 -15.82 -12.03 13.64
N SER A 21 -15.53 -11.65 12.38
CA SER A 21 -16.51 -11.65 11.28
C SER A 21 -16.83 -13.10 10.86
N ASN A 22 -17.56 -13.79 11.72
CA ASN A 22 -18.18 -15.10 11.51
C ASN A 22 -19.69 -14.92 11.27
N LEU A 23 -20.39 -15.98 10.83
CA LEU A 23 -21.82 -15.91 10.49
C LEU A 23 -22.67 -15.50 11.70
N GLU A 24 -22.34 -16.02 12.88
CA GLU A 24 -23.09 -15.79 14.11
C GLU A 24 -23.04 -14.32 14.57
N ASN A 25 -21.88 -13.67 14.44
CA ASN A 25 -21.73 -12.24 14.67
C ASN A 25 -22.35 -11.40 13.55
N LEU A 26 -22.28 -11.84 12.28
CA LEU A 26 -22.97 -11.16 11.19
C LEU A 26 -24.50 -11.15 11.43
N GLU A 27 -25.11 -12.31 11.71
CA GLU A 27 -26.53 -12.41 12.06
C GLU A 27 -26.92 -11.50 13.21
N LYS A 28 -26.25 -11.65 14.37
CA LYS A 28 -26.56 -10.85 15.57
C LYS A 28 -26.55 -9.34 15.28
N ASN A 29 -25.54 -8.85 14.57
CA ASN A 29 -25.37 -7.42 14.37
C ASN A 29 -26.19 -6.89 13.17
N SER A 30 -26.54 -7.74 12.21
CA SER A 30 -27.54 -7.44 11.18
C SER A 30 -28.95 -7.25 11.77
N LEU A 31 -29.33 -8.10 12.73
CA LEU A 31 -30.59 -7.95 13.46
C LEU A 31 -30.61 -6.66 14.29
N ILE A 32 -29.52 -6.35 15.01
CA ILE A 32 -29.35 -5.06 15.71
C ILE A 32 -29.46 -3.87 14.75
N LYS A 33 -28.92 -4.00 13.53
CA LYS A 33 -28.96 -2.95 12.50
C LYS A 33 -30.35 -2.73 11.89
N GLY A 34 -31.15 -3.80 11.78
CA GLY A 34 -32.43 -3.80 11.05
C GLY A 34 -32.32 -4.35 9.62
N LEU A 35 -31.22 -5.03 9.28
CA LEU A 35 -31.11 -5.75 8.01
C LEU A 35 -32.04 -6.97 8.00
N GLY A 36 -32.59 -7.29 6.83
CA GLY A 36 -33.42 -8.48 6.60
C GLY A 36 -32.81 -9.50 5.64
N LEU A 37 -31.74 -9.12 4.90
CA LEU A 37 -30.99 -9.97 3.99
C LEU A 37 -29.50 -9.55 3.98
N VAL A 38 -28.57 -10.50 3.93
CA VAL A 38 -27.12 -10.23 4.10
C VAL A 38 -26.28 -11.13 3.20
N GLY A 39 -25.20 -10.59 2.62
CA GLY A 39 -24.22 -11.39 1.88
C GLY A 39 -23.41 -12.30 2.83
N THR A 40 -23.12 -13.53 2.43
CA THR A 40 -22.25 -14.41 3.23
C THR A 40 -20.79 -13.98 3.28
N GLY A 41 -20.36 -13.17 2.30
CA GLY A 41 -18.96 -12.87 2.03
C GLY A 41 -18.15 -14.06 1.51
N ASP A 42 -17.14 -13.75 0.71
CA ASP A 42 -15.97 -14.59 0.40
C ASP A 42 -16.23 -16.07 0.03
N PHE A 43 -17.35 -16.41 -0.63
CA PHE A 43 -17.76 -17.83 -0.78
C PHE A 43 -16.76 -18.76 -1.47
N THR A 44 -15.79 -18.20 -2.19
CA THR A 44 -14.76 -18.95 -2.92
C THR A 44 -13.66 -19.48 -2.00
N HIS A 45 -13.53 -18.94 -0.77
CA HIS A 45 -12.50 -19.35 0.18
C HIS A 45 -12.85 -20.72 0.81
N PRO A 46 -12.06 -21.79 0.58
CA PRO A 46 -12.53 -23.17 0.77
C PRO A 46 -12.86 -23.52 2.23
N ILE A 47 -12.12 -22.96 3.20
CA ILE A 47 -12.40 -23.18 4.63
C ILE A 47 -13.71 -22.48 5.03
N TRP A 48 -13.99 -21.31 4.45
CA TRP A 48 -15.22 -20.56 4.70
C TRP A 48 -16.42 -21.24 4.04
N GLN A 49 -16.24 -21.72 2.80
CA GLN A 49 -17.24 -22.49 2.08
C GLN A 49 -17.66 -23.76 2.85
N GLN A 50 -16.70 -24.47 3.46
CA GLN A 50 -16.97 -25.61 4.34
C GLN A 50 -17.73 -25.20 5.61
N GLU A 51 -17.31 -24.13 6.29
CA GLU A 51 -17.98 -23.59 7.48
C GLU A 51 -19.43 -23.15 7.17
N MET A 52 -19.65 -22.53 6.02
CA MET A 52 -20.99 -22.16 5.53
C MET A 52 -21.85 -23.40 5.24
N LYS A 53 -21.34 -24.38 4.48
CA LYS A 53 -22.07 -25.64 4.21
C LYS A 53 -22.43 -26.40 5.50
N GLN A 54 -21.57 -26.32 6.53
CA GLN A 54 -21.84 -26.89 7.85
C GLN A 54 -22.91 -26.11 8.61
N LYS A 55 -22.80 -24.77 8.72
CA LYS A 55 -23.62 -23.91 9.59
C LYS A 55 -24.93 -23.40 8.99
N LEU A 56 -25.00 -23.20 7.68
CA LEU A 56 -26.19 -22.69 7.00
C LEU A 56 -27.12 -23.80 6.55
N GLU A 57 -28.43 -23.56 6.61
CA GLU A 57 -29.47 -24.35 5.95
C GLU A 57 -30.23 -23.49 4.93
N GLU A 58 -30.69 -24.11 3.84
CA GLU A 58 -31.50 -23.43 2.82
C GLU A 58 -32.96 -23.48 3.25
N VAL A 59 -33.57 -22.31 3.48
CA VAL A 59 -34.96 -22.21 3.94
C VAL A 59 -35.93 -21.97 2.79
N ARG A 60 -35.45 -21.32 1.72
CA ARG A 60 -36.15 -20.96 0.48
C ARG A 60 -35.11 -20.95 -0.64
N THR A 61 -35.50 -21.15 -1.90
CA THR A 61 -34.56 -21.29 -3.04
C THR A 61 -33.50 -20.18 -3.07
N GLY A 62 -32.24 -20.56 -2.81
CA GLY A 62 -31.06 -19.69 -2.75
C GLY A 62 -31.00 -18.68 -1.60
N ILE A 63 -31.83 -18.87 -0.56
CA ILE A 63 -31.89 -18.06 0.66
C ILE A 63 -31.66 -18.97 1.87
N PHE A 64 -30.67 -18.60 2.69
CA PHE A 64 -30.14 -19.45 3.76
C PHE A 64 -30.30 -18.81 5.14
N THR A 65 -30.31 -19.61 6.21
CA THR A 65 -30.27 -19.12 7.61
C THR A 65 -29.31 -19.96 8.45
N LEU A 66 -29.01 -19.54 9.69
CA LEU A 66 -28.14 -20.29 10.60
C LEU A 66 -28.89 -21.41 11.35
N LYS A 67 -28.40 -22.64 11.19
CA LYS A 67 -28.90 -23.85 11.85
C LYS A 67 -28.90 -23.73 13.37
N ASN A 68 -29.93 -24.31 14.01
CA ASN A 68 -30.06 -24.47 15.48
C ASN A 68 -30.07 -23.17 16.29
N THR A 69 -30.39 -22.03 15.66
CA THR A 69 -30.60 -20.74 16.33
C THR A 69 -31.90 -20.75 17.15
N LYS A 70 -31.94 -20.01 18.26
CA LYS A 70 -33.09 -19.95 19.21
C LYS A 70 -33.82 -18.60 19.20
N THR A 71 -33.62 -17.85 18.14
CA THR A 71 -33.89 -16.41 18.03
C THR A 71 -34.32 -16.08 16.59
N PRO A 72 -34.86 -14.87 16.31
CA PRO A 72 -35.10 -14.43 14.95
C PRO A 72 -33.86 -14.64 14.07
N GLN A 73 -34.04 -15.24 12.90
CA GLN A 73 -32.96 -15.57 11.96
C GLN A 73 -32.76 -14.44 10.96
N ILE A 74 -31.51 -14.18 10.56
CA ILE A 74 -31.22 -13.36 9.38
C ILE A 74 -31.27 -14.23 8.13
N ASN A 75 -31.67 -13.64 7.00
CA ASN A 75 -31.51 -14.30 5.70
C ASN A 75 -30.13 -14.02 5.13
N PHE A 76 -29.44 -15.07 4.70
CA PHE A 76 -28.16 -15.01 4.00
C PHE A 76 -28.33 -15.32 2.50
N MET A 77 -27.56 -14.62 1.67
CA MET A 77 -27.40 -14.91 0.24
C MET A 77 -25.92 -15.21 -0.05
N LEU A 78 -25.66 -16.24 -0.86
CA LEU A 78 -24.29 -16.63 -1.21
C LEU A 78 -23.62 -15.53 -2.06
N GLN A 79 -22.67 -14.85 -1.43
CA GLN A 79 -21.94 -13.71 -1.99
C GLN A 79 -20.42 -13.83 -1.82
N THR A 80 -19.68 -13.29 -2.78
CA THR A 80 -18.21 -13.11 -2.74
C THR A 80 -17.84 -11.79 -3.42
N GLU A 81 -16.66 -11.24 -3.15
CA GLU A 81 -16.02 -10.28 -4.06
C GLU A 81 -14.84 -10.96 -4.77
N ILE A 82 -14.71 -10.80 -6.09
CA ILE A 82 -13.65 -11.36 -6.92
C ILE A 82 -12.86 -10.23 -7.59
N SER A 83 -11.55 -10.19 -7.35
CA SER A 83 -10.68 -9.14 -7.86
C SER A 83 -10.22 -9.44 -9.29
N LEU A 84 -10.80 -8.80 -10.31
CA LEU A 84 -10.31 -8.90 -11.68
C LEU A 84 -9.29 -7.83 -11.99
N ILE A 85 -8.16 -8.29 -12.49
CA ILE A 85 -7.03 -7.41 -12.66
C ILE A 85 -6.22 -7.79 -13.88
N TYR A 86 -6.37 -6.98 -14.92
CA TYR A 86 -5.91 -7.27 -16.28
C TYR A 86 -5.46 -5.97 -16.94
N SER A 87 -5.29 -5.98 -18.26
CA SER A 87 -4.80 -4.83 -19.00
C SER A 87 -5.62 -4.71 -20.27
N GLN A 88 -6.04 -3.50 -20.59
CA GLN A 88 -6.90 -3.22 -21.74
C GLN A 88 -6.54 -1.82 -22.27
N ASP A 89 -6.57 -1.64 -23.59
CA ASP A 89 -6.31 -0.34 -24.26
C ASP A 89 -4.93 0.26 -23.97
N GLY A 90 -4.03 -0.56 -23.39
CA GLY A 90 -2.73 -0.15 -22.88
C GLY A 90 -2.70 0.34 -21.43
N LYS A 91 -3.82 0.40 -20.71
CA LYS A 91 -3.92 0.77 -19.28
C LYS A 91 -4.03 -0.46 -18.36
N GLY A 92 -3.58 -0.32 -17.10
CA GLY A 92 -3.74 -1.35 -16.06
C GLY A 92 -5.14 -1.33 -15.44
N ARG A 93 -6.06 -2.13 -15.99
CA ARG A 93 -7.45 -2.21 -15.51
C ARG A 93 -7.54 -2.96 -14.19
N ARG A 94 -8.39 -2.46 -13.30
CA ARG A 94 -8.61 -3.02 -11.97
C ARG A 94 -10.04 -2.82 -11.54
N VAL A 95 -10.77 -3.94 -11.57
CA VAL A 95 -12.21 -4.04 -11.42
C VAL A 95 -12.46 -5.29 -10.59
N HIS A 96 -12.72 -5.16 -9.29
CA HIS A 96 -13.33 -6.28 -8.57
C HIS A 96 -14.75 -6.51 -9.09
N ASN A 97 -15.39 -7.61 -8.72
CA ASN A 97 -16.82 -7.79 -8.90
C ASN A 97 -17.36 -8.56 -7.69
N ILE A 98 -18.36 -8.00 -7.01
CA ILE A 98 -19.32 -8.75 -6.22
C ILE A 98 -19.97 -9.78 -7.16
N VAL A 99 -20.09 -11.02 -6.71
CA VAL A 99 -20.83 -12.07 -7.41
C VAL A 99 -21.81 -12.71 -6.45
N PHE A 100 -23.05 -12.86 -6.89
CA PHE A 100 -24.10 -13.60 -6.20
C PHE A 100 -24.30 -14.97 -6.88
N ALA A 101 -24.55 -16.03 -6.10
CA ALA A 101 -24.81 -17.37 -6.62
C ALA A 101 -26.11 -17.96 -6.02
N PRO A 102 -26.93 -18.68 -6.82
CA PRO A 102 -28.22 -19.21 -6.36
C PRO A 102 -28.11 -20.43 -5.44
N SER A 103 -27.01 -21.19 -5.47
CA SER A 103 -26.87 -22.41 -4.66
C SER A 103 -25.40 -22.79 -4.43
N PHE A 104 -25.17 -23.70 -3.49
CA PHE A 104 -23.81 -24.18 -3.21
C PHE A 104 -23.18 -24.96 -4.37
N GLU A 105 -23.97 -25.66 -5.19
CA GLU A 105 -23.49 -26.36 -6.40
C GLU A 105 -23.01 -25.38 -7.47
N VAL A 106 -23.61 -24.19 -7.54
CA VAL A 106 -23.12 -23.11 -8.41
C VAL A 106 -21.86 -22.47 -7.83
N VAL A 107 -21.77 -22.30 -6.51
CA VAL A 107 -20.52 -21.88 -5.83
C VAL A 107 -19.39 -22.90 -6.04
N ASP A 108 -19.66 -24.20 -6.00
CA ASP A 108 -18.68 -25.25 -6.31
C ASP A 108 -18.18 -25.12 -7.74
N LYS A 109 -19.07 -25.05 -8.74
CA LYS A 109 -18.71 -24.87 -10.16
C LYS A 109 -17.93 -23.58 -10.42
N ILE A 110 -18.27 -22.48 -9.74
CA ILE A 110 -17.50 -21.23 -9.77
C ILE A 110 -16.10 -21.48 -9.23
N THR A 111 -15.98 -22.09 -8.04
CA THR A 111 -14.70 -22.30 -7.35
C THR A 111 -13.79 -23.27 -8.12
N GLU A 112 -14.32 -24.40 -8.62
CA GLU A 112 -13.64 -25.32 -9.54
C GLU A 112 -13.16 -24.63 -10.82
N THR A 113 -13.95 -23.69 -11.35
CA THR A 113 -13.57 -22.96 -12.56
C THR A 113 -12.49 -21.93 -12.28
N LEU A 114 -12.60 -21.17 -11.20
CA LEU A 114 -11.58 -20.22 -10.75
C LEU A 114 -10.24 -20.88 -10.40
N LEU A 115 -10.26 -22.09 -9.83
CA LEU A 115 -9.06 -22.89 -9.54
C LEU A 115 -8.22 -23.21 -10.78
N LYS A 116 -8.81 -23.17 -11.99
CA LYS A 116 -8.08 -23.32 -13.28
C LYS A 116 -7.25 -22.08 -13.63
N PHE A 117 -7.53 -20.93 -13.01
CA PHE A 117 -6.87 -19.63 -13.28
C PHE A 117 -6.01 -19.11 -12.11
N GLY A 118 -6.16 -19.65 -10.90
CA GLY A 118 -5.44 -19.16 -9.72
C GLY A 118 -5.83 -19.83 -8.41
N ARG A 119 -5.45 -19.19 -7.30
CA ARG A 119 -5.73 -19.65 -5.92
C ARG A 119 -6.90 -18.88 -5.31
N VAL A 120 -7.66 -19.55 -4.45
CA VAL A 120 -8.80 -19.00 -3.68
C VAL A 120 -8.62 -19.11 -2.16
N ASP A 121 -7.49 -19.63 -1.70
CA ASP A 121 -7.22 -20.04 -0.31
C ASP A 121 -6.26 -19.12 0.47
N TYR A 122 -5.93 -17.95 -0.09
CA TYR A 122 -4.95 -17.02 0.51
C TYR A 122 -5.57 -15.70 1.01
N ASP A 123 -6.84 -15.45 0.67
CA ASP A 123 -7.63 -14.25 0.92
C ASP A 123 -9.09 -14.58 0.61
N GLY A 124 -10.04 -14.02 1.34
CA GLY A 124 -11.46 -14.07 0.99
C GLY A 124 -11.78 -13.42 -0.36
N ARG A 125 -10.89 -12.52 -0.83
CA ARG A 125 -10.95 -11.85 -2.12
C ARG A 125 -9.89 -12.40 -3.09
N PRO A 126 -10.20 -13.44 -3.88
CA PRO A 126 -9.26 -14.02 -4.82
C PRO A 126 -9.00 -13.09 -6.02
N ILE A 127 -7.76 -13.15 -6.53
CA ILE A 127 -7.23 -12.25 -7.56
C ILE A 127 -6.99 -13.00 -8.87
N PHE A 128 -7.73 -12.62 -9.91
CA PHE A 128 -7.64 -13.20 -11.24
C PHE A 128 -7.25 -12.18 -12.31
N LYS A 129 -6.90 -12.70 -13.48
CA LYS A 129 -6.21 -11.97 -14.55
C LYS A 129 -6.99 -12.04 -15.85
N ILE A 130 -8.31 -12.10 -15.66
CA ILE A 130 -9.34 -12.36 -16.65
C ILE A 130 -9.96 -10.98 -16.97
N PRO A 131 -10.05 -10.57 -18.25
CA PRO A 131 -10.80 -9.39 -18.65
C PRO A 131 -12.26 -9.44 -18.17
N CYS A 132 -12.88 -8.28 -17.95
CA CYS A 132 -14.28 -8.22 -17.53
C CYS A 132 -15.26 -8.92 -18.50
N PRO A 133 -15.11 -8.81 -19.84
CA PRO A 133 -15.97 -9.56 -20.77
C PRO A 133 -15.81 -11.08 -20.61
N ASP A 134 -14.58 -11.59 -20.70
CA ASP A 134 -14.24 -13.01 -20.54
C ASP A 134 -14.77 -13.58 -19.20
N PHE A 135 -14.71 -12.80 -18.12
CA PHE A 135 -15.21 -13.20 -16.80
C PHE A 135 -16.73 -13.33 -16.77
N VAL A 136 -17.45 -12.33 -17.30
CA VAL A 136 -18.92 -12.38 -17.39
C VAL A 136 -19.34 -13.55 -18.27
N GLU A 137 -18.76 -13.70 -19.47
CA GLU A 137 -19.10 -14.81 -20.38
C GLU A 137 -18.86 -16.18 -19.72
N MET A 138 -17.74 -16.35 -19.01
CA MET A 138 -17.41 -17.57 -18.28
C MET A 138 -18.39 -17.85 -17.13
N PHE A 139 -18.77 -16.85 -16.34
CA PHE A 139 -19.71 -17.05 -15.22
C PHE A 139 -21.14 -17.30 -15.74
N ARG A 140 -21.58 -16.59 -16.78
CA ARG A 140 -22.88 -16.85 -17.47
C ARG A 140 -22.98 -18.27 -18.04
N LYS A 141 -21.86 -18.87 -18.46
CA LYS A 141 -21.76 -20.29 -18.88
C LYS A 141 -21.86 -21.29 -17.73
N ILE A 142 -21.59 -20.89 -16.48
CA ILE A 142 -21.79 -21.74 -15.29
C ILE A 142 -23.26 -21.73 -14.86
N SER A 143 -23.88 -20.54 -14.84
CA SER A 143 -25.33 -20.38 -14.69
C SER A 143 -25.80 -19.00 -15.19
N PRO A 144 -26.95 -18.90 -15.88
CA PRO A 144 -27.57 -17.63 -16.24
C PRO A 144 -28.19 -16.89 -15.05
N ASP A 145 -28.23 -17.50 -13.87
CA ASP A 145 -28.80 -16.88 -12.66
C ASP A 145 -27.77 -16.07 -11.87
N ILE A 146 -26.47 -16.34 -12.07
CA ILE A 146 -25.38 -15.56 -11.48
C ILE A 146 -25.49 -14.08 -11.87
N GLU A 147 -25.29 -13.20 -10.87
CA GLU A 147 -25.27 -11.74 -11.01
C GLU A 147 -23.89 -11.17 -10.62
N ILE A 148 -23.47 -10.06 -11.24
CA ILE A 148 -22.09 -9.53 -11.22
C ILE A 148 -22.08 -7.99 -11.14
N ILE A 149 -21.41 -7.40 -10.14
CA ILE A 149 -21.43 -5.94 -9.81
C ILE A 149 -20.01 -5.40 -9.39
N PRO A 150 -19.40 -4.34 -9.98
CA PRO A 150 -17.91 -4.07 -9.94
C PRO A 150 -17.19 -3.13 -8.88
N ALA A 151 -15.88 -3.36 -8.50
CA ALA A 151 -14.96 -2.64 -7.50
C ALA A 151 -13.35 -2.59 -7.74
N HIS A 152 -12.34 -2.93 -6.84
CA HIS A 152 -10.93 -2.30 -6.78
C HIS A 152 -9.48 -3.02 -6.50
N CYS A 153 -8.48 -3.21 -7.44
CA CYS A 153 -6.92 -3.18 -7.24
C CYS A 153 -5.73 -4.04 -7.94
N LEU A 154 -4.58 -4.61 -7.38
CA LEU A 154 -3.21 -4.89 -8.08
C LEU A 154 -2.13 -5.90 -7.42
N LEU A 155 -0.81 -6.24 -7.80
CA LEU A 155 0.12 -6.52 -9.01
C LEU A 155 1.65 -6.91 -8.66
N PRO A 156 2.49 -7.79 -9.38
CA PRO A 156 3.80 -8.40 -8.87
C PRO A 156 5.25 -8.66 -9.58
N ASP A 157 6.09 -7.78 -10.19
CA ASP A 157 7.63 -7.75 -10.23
C ASP A 157 8.30 -6.35 -10.57
N GLN A 158 9.52 -6.05 -10.08
CA GLN A 158 10.34 -4.80 -10.13
C GLN A 158 11.56 -4.92 -9.15
N TYR A 159 12.54 -4.01 -9.12
CA TYR A 159 13.65 -3.98 -8.14
C TYR A 159 13.59 -2.81 -7.13
N ILE A 160 14.00 -3.05 -5.87
CA ILE A 160 13.77 -2.18 -4.70
C ILE A 160 15.02 -2.06 -3.81
N HIS A 161 15.25 -0.86 -3.28
CA HIS A 161 16.26 -0.59 -2.26
C HIS A 161 15.80 -1.11 -0.88
N THR A 162 16.40 -2.21 -0.41
CA THR A 162 16.30 -2.61 1.01
C THR A 162 17.43 -2.02 1.84
N ASN A 163 17.36 -2.22 3.16
CA ASN A 163 18.48 -1.89 4.05
C ASN A 163 19.67 -2.87 3.94
N SER A 164 19.54 -4.04 3.30
CA SER A 164 20.59 -5.07 3.23
C SER A 164 21.16 -5.29 1.83
N SER A 165 20.34 -5.31 0.78
CA SER A 165 20.76 -5.39 -0.63
C SER A 165 19.71 -4.82 -1.60
N SER A 166 20.04 -4.69 -2.89
CA SER A 166 19.03 -4.51 -3.94
C SER A 166 18.35 -5.84 -4.19
N LYS A 167 17.06 -5.93 -3.90
CA LYS A 167 16.27 -7.14 -4.17
C LYS A 167 15.28 -6.90 -5.28
N LYS A 168 14.90 -7.97 -5.99
CA LYS A 168 13.60 -7.97 -6.64
C LYS A 168 12.52 -7.87 -5.57
N ILE A 169 11.47 -7.17 -5.89
CA ILE A 169 10.26 -7.03 -5.09
C ILE A 169 9.49 -8.36 -4.96
N ASN A 170 9.66 -9.32 -5.88
CA ASN A 170 9.16 -10.70 -5.71
C ASN A 170 10.03 -11.57 -4.78
N ASP A 171 11.31 -11.20 -4.57
CA ASP A 171 12.23 -11.82 -3.59
C ASP A 171 12.16 -11.15 -2.20
N LEU A 172 11.34 -10.11 -2.03
CA LEU A 172 11.11 -9.44 -0.75
C LEU A 172 10.23 -10.26 0.19
N LYS A 173 10.40 -10.04 1.49
CA LYS A 173 9.60 -10.67 2.54
C LYS A 173 9.02 -9.65 3.51
N LYS A 174 7.81 -9.93 4.02
CA LYS A 174 7.13 -9.11 5.02
C LYS A 174 8.03 -8.93 6.25
N GLY A 175 8.22 -7.68 6.67
CA GLY A 175 9.08 -7.30 7.79
C GLY A 175 10.53 -6.94 7.42
N GLU A 176 10.97 -7.15 6.17
CA GLU A 176 12.21 -6.54 5.66
C GLU A 176 12.04 -5.02 5.52
N ASN A 177 13.13 -4.23 5.60
CA ASN A 177 13.04 -2.77 5.50
C ASN A 177 13.39 -2.27 4.10
N VAL A 178 12.56 -1.39 3.55
CA VAL A 178 12.80 -0.67 2.29
C VAL A 178 12.96 0.84 2.54
N LEU A 179 13.71 1.52 1.67
CA LEU A 179 13.92 2.96 1.73
C LEU A 179 12.68 3.70 1.21
N THR A 180 12.14 4.65 1.97
CA THR A 180 10.95 5.45 1.59
C THR A 180 11.30 6.76 0.88
N HIS A 181 10.29 7.46 0.35
CA HIS A 181 10.48 8.81 -0.22
C HIS A 181 11.06 9.82 0.79
N MET A 182 10.88 9.61 2.10
CA MET A 182 11.42 10.45 3.17
C MET A 182 12.90 10.18 3.50
N GLY A 183 13.54 9.20 2.84
CA GLY A 183 14.94 8.85 3.11
C GLY A 183 15.16 8.01 4.38
N GLU A 184 14.10 7.38 4.88
CA GLU A 184 14.09 6.49 6.04
C GLU A 184 13.86 5.03 5.63
N PHE A 185 14.42 4.09 6.38
CA PHE A 185 14.12 2.66 6.21
C PHE A 185 12.88 2.27 7.03
N LYS A 186 11.84 1.74 6.37
CA LYS A 186 10.59 1.30 6.99
C LYS A 186 10.26 -0.14 6.59
N LYS A 187 9.53 -0.85 7.46
CA LYS A 187 9.16 -2.25 7.21
C LYS A 187 8.12 -2.37 6.10
N VAL A 188 8.35 -3.32 5.21
CA VAL A 188 7.34 -3.86 4.31
C VAL A 188 6.25 -4.54 5.16
N SER A 189 5.06 -3.97 5.19
CA SER A 189 3.90 -4.54 5.88
C SER A 189 3.17 -5.55 4.99
N ASN A 190 3.21 -5.39 3.66
CA ASN A 190 2.54 -6.28 2.71
C ASN A 190 3.17 -6.24 1.31
N ILE A 191 2.84 -7.25 0.50
CA ILE A 191 3.42 -7.54 -0.82
C ILE A 191 2.26 -8.04 -1.73
N PHE A 192 1.92 -7.33 -2.82
CA PHE A 192 0.68 -7.52 -3.62
C PHE A 192 0.87 -8.20 -4.99
N SER A 193 -0.13 -8.88 -5.59
CA SER A 193 0.12 -9.69 -6.80
C SER A 193 -1.07 -10.07 -7.72
N ARG A 194 -0.91 -9.88 -9.06
CA ARG A 194 -1.72 -10.37 -10.21
C ARG A 194 -0.86 -10.71 -11.47
N THR A 195 -1.26 -10.32 -12.70
CA THR A 195 -0.49 -10.43 -13.98
C THR A 195 -0.82 -9.25 -14.90
N TYR A 196 0.17 -8.65 -15.56
CA TYR A 196 0.03 -7.52 -16.50
C TYR A 196 0.06 -7.98 -17.96
N HIS A 197 -0.71 -7.34 -18.84
CA HIS A 197 -0.65 -7.57 -20.30
C HIS A 197 -0.88 -6.26 -21.08
N GLY A 198 -0.01 -5.28 -20.91
CA GLY A 198 -0.22 -3.94 -21.49
C GLY A 198 1.09 -3.21 -21.79
N LYS A 199 0.96 -1.91 -22.07
CA LYS A 199 2.11 -1.01 -22.23
C LYS A 199 2.81 -0.87 -20.89
N ILE A 200 4.09 -1.21 -20.80
CA ILE A 200 4.97 -0.77 -19.72
C ILE A 200 5.80 0.43 -20.18
N PHE A 201 6.01 1.35 -19.26
CA PHE A 201 6.87 2.51 -19.44
C PHE A 201 8.24 2.16 -18.87
N HIS A 202 9.26 2.20 -19.73
CA HIS A 202 10.66 2.11 -19.35
C HIS A 202 11.22 3.52 -19.22
N ILE A 203 11.28 4.01 -17.98
CA ILE A 203 11.66 5.40 -17.67
C ILE A 203 13.14 5.43 -17.31
N ILE A 204 13.93 6.16 -18.10
CA ILE A 204 15.40 6.16 -18.00
C ILE A 204 15.88 7.56 -17.59
N PRO A 205 16.26 7.76 -16.31
CA PRO A 205 16.89 9.00 -15.86
C PRO A 205 18.25 9.26 -16.53
N TRP A 206 18.77 10.48 -16.42
CA TRP A 206 20.21 10.69 -16.55
C TRP A 206 20.97 9.93 -15.46
N TYR A 207 22.20 9.52 -15.74
CA TYR A 207 23.10 8.78 -14.84
C TYR A 207 22.67 7.35 -14.44
N PHE A 208 21.37 7.06 -14.27
CA PHE A 208 20.85 5.72 -13.95
C PHE A 208 20.41 5.01 -15.24
N ASN A 209 21.37 4.44 -15.97
CA ASN A 209 21.17 4.04 -17.37
C ASN A 209 20.21 2.86 -17.57
N GLU A 210 20.01 2.01 -16.56
CA GLU A 210 19.04 0.90 -16.60
C GLU A 210 17.59 1.37 -16.58
N GLY A 211 17.30 2.55 -16.03
CA GLY A 211 15.93 3.02 -15.82
C GLY A 211 15.12 2.13 -14.88
N ILE A 212 13.80 2.19 -15.04
CA ILE A 212 12.80 1.42 -14.30
C ILE A 212 11.65 1.03 -15.24
N TYR A 213 11.12 -0.18 -15.09
CA TYR A 213 9.97 -0.67 -15.85
C TYR A 213 8.72 -0.65 -14.96
N VAL A 214 7.66 0.02 -15.42
CA VAL A 214 6.44 0.26 -14.63
C VAL A 214 5.18 0.20 -15.48
N THR A 215 4.02 0.00 -14.84
CA THR A 215 2.72 0.25 -15.47
C THR A 215 2.47 1.76 -15.70
N PRO A 216 1.56 2.13 -16.63
CA PRO A 216 1.22 3.52 -16.92
C PRO A 216 0.71 4.28 -15.69
N GLU A 217 -0.08 3.63 -14.84
CA GLU A 217 -0.70 4.25 -13.67
C GLU A 217 0.20 4.29 -12.41
N HIS A 218 1.42 3.76 -12.48
CA HIS A 218 2.33 3.66 -11.32
C HIS A 218 2.83 5.05 -10.89
N PRO A 219 2.67 5.48 -9.62
CA PRO A 219 3.05 6.83 -9.20
C PRO A 219 4.56 6.99 -8.92
N PHE A 220 5.16 8.05 -9.45
CA PHE A 220 6.55 8.46 -9.26
C PHE A 220 6.63 9.79 -8.51
N TYR A 221 7.63 9.93 -7.64
CA TYR A 221 7.95 11.21 -7.00
C TYR A 221 8.83 12.03 -7.97
N VAL A 222 8.24 13.07 -8.54
CA VAL A 222 8.83 13.86 -9.64
C VAL A 222 8.67 15.36 -9.45
N ILE A 223 9.23 16.13 -10.37
CA ILE A 223 8.87 17.52 -10.65
C ILE A 223 8.56 17.60 -12.15
N LYS A 224 7.34 18.02 -12.54
CA LYS A 224 7.04 18.40 -13.94
C LYS A 224 7.79 19.68 -14.32
N THR A 225 8.37 19.71 -15.52
CA THR A 225 9.36 20.73 -15.90
C THR A 225 8.86 21.73 -16.92
N ASP A 226 9.14 23.02 -16.65
CA ASP A 226 9.05 24.06 -17.66
C ASP A 226 10.23 23.96 -18.63
N LYS A 227 9.88 23.90 -19.92
CA LYS A 227 10.79 23.69 -21.04
C LYS A 227 11.11 24.99 -21.77
N ASN A 228 10.39 26.08 -21.48
CA ASN A 228 10.48 27.39 -22.13
C ASN A 228 11.66 28.25 -21.60
N CYS A 229 12.62 27.65 -20.89
CA CYS A 229 13.78 28.36 -20.37
C CYS A 229 14.82 28.64 -21.47
N SER A 230 14.73 29.81 -22.08
CA SER A 230 15.63 30.36 -23.12
C SER A 230 17.12 30.07 -22.89
N TRP A 231 17.59 30.20 -21.66
CA TRP A 231 18.99 29.95 -21.26
C TRP A 231 19.46 28.49 -21.26
N THR A 232 18.58 27.51 -21.54
CA THR A 232 18.93 26.07 -21.46
C THR A 232 19.07 25.36 -22.80
N ARG A 233 18.60 25.95 -23.91
CA ARG A 233 18.50 25.28 -25.23
C ARG A 233 17.84 23.89 -25.09
N ASN A 234 16.59 23.87 -24.63
CA ASN A 234 15.73 22.70 -24.46
C ASN A 234 16.15 21.72 -23.34
N LEU A 235 16.70 22.21 -22.21
CA LEU A 235 17.18 21.37 -21.10
C LEU A 235 16.95 21.96 -19.70
N VAL A 236 15.67 21.99 -19.28
CA VAL A 236 15.21 22.01 -17.87
C VAL A 236 15.89 23.08 -17.00
N CYS A 237 15.17 24.16 -16.67
CA CYS A 237 15.64 25.22 -15.76
C CYS A 237 16.20 24.63 -14.44
N LYS A 238 17.36 25.11 -13.91
CA LYS A 238 18.03 24.50 -12.73
C LYS A 238 18.42 25.53 -11.65
N PRO A 239 18.32 25.23 -10.35
CA PRO A 239 18.59 26.18 -9.25
C PRO A 239 20.08 26.40 -8.89
N THR A 240 21.02 26.21 -9.83
CA THR A 240 22.47 26.25 -9.55
C THR A 240 23.04 27.67 -9.40
N LYS A 241 24.19 27.84 -8.72
CA LYS A 241 24.85 29.16 -8.53
C LYS A 241 25.27 29.88 -9.82
N SER A 242 25.43 29.16 -10.93
CA SER A 242 25.62 29.77 -12.25
C SER A 242 24.27 30.20 -12.82
N HIS A 243 23.32 29.28 -12.95
CA HIS A 243 22.02 29.56 -13.57
C HIS A 243 21.22 30.65 -12.83
N LYS A 244 21.30 30.70 -11.48
CA LYS A 244 20.70 31.76 -10.64
C LYS A 244 21.13 33.19 -10.98
N ARG A 245 22.31 33.38 -11.60
CA ARG A 245 22.85 34.70 -11.97
C ARG A 245 22.49 35.17 -13.38
N ILE A 246 22.05 34.25 -14.26
CA ILE A 246 21.97 34.50 -15.71
C ILE A 246 20.58 34.16 -16.28
N CYS A 247 19.87 33.21 -15.68
CA CYS A 247 18.52 32.85 -16.09
C CYS A 247 17.53 33.94 -15.63
N TYR A 248 16.90 34.64 -16.58
CA TYR A 248 15.88 35.65 -16.30
C TYR A 248 14.51 35.04 -15.92
N THR A 249 14.10 33.94 -16.56
CA THR A 249 12.78 33.31 -16.32
C THR A 249 12.70 32.52 -15.01
N LYS A 250 13.82 32.00 -14.51
CA LYS A 250 13.97 31.34 -13.19
C LYS A 250 12.93 30.26 -12.87
N ALA A 251 12.39 29.57 -13.87
CA ALA A 251 11.26 28.63 -13.71
C ALA A 251 11.48 27.53 -12.65
N TYR A 252 12.75 27.17 -12.35
CA TYR A 252 13.11 26.29 -11.23
C TYR A 252 12.61 26.75 -9.84
N VAL A 253 12.21 28.02 -9.67
CA VAL A 253 11.63 28.54 -8.42
C VAL A 253 10.23 27.99 -8.18
N ASN A 254 9.49 27.66 -9.26
CA ASN A 254 8.12 27.16 -9.19
C ASN A 254 8.03 25.63 -9.11
N TYR A 255 9.17 24.94 -9.25
CA TYR A 255 9.29 23.49 -9.20
C TYR A 255 8.92 22.95 -7.81
N LYS A 256 8.00 21.99 -7.74
CA LYS A 256 7.67 21.24 -6.52
C LYS A 256 7.77 19.75 -6.79
N ASN A 257 8.13 19.00 -5.77
CA ASN A 257 7.99 17.55 -5.78
C ASN A 257 6.51 17.19 -5.78
N GLU A 258 6.13 16.13 -6.46
CA GLU A 258 4.73 15.70 -6.62
C GLU A 258 4.66 14.23 -7.06
N TRP A 259 3.50 13.59 -6.87
CA TRP A 259 3.25 12.26 -7.40
C TRP A 259 2.57 12.35 -8.78
N LYS A 260 3.14 11.69 -9.78
CA LYS A 260 2.59 11.59 -11.15
C LYS A 260 2.61 10.15 -11.63
N SER A 261 1.60 9.75 -12.39
CA SER A 261 1.59 8.42 -13.03
C SER A 261 2.65 8.35 -14.13
N ALA A 262 3.18 7.15 -14.40
CA ALA A 262 4.23 6.94 -15.41
C ALA A 262 3.84 7.45 -16.81
N GLU A 263 2.54 7.42 -17.18
CA GLU A 263 2.02 7.97 -18.44
C GLU A 263 2.00 9.51 -18.50
N GLN A 264 1.99 10.20 -17.36
CA GLN A 264 2.04 11.67 -17.28
C GLN A 264 3.48 12.22 -17.37
N LEU A 265 4.50 11.36 -17.39
CA LEU A 265 5.90 11.76 -17.40
C LEU A 265 6.41 11.97 -18.82
N GLU A 266 7.21 13.03 -19.01
CA GLU A 266 7.83 13.37 -20.28
C GLU A 266 9.36 13.41 -20.17
N LYS A 267 10.02 13.34 -21.32
CA LYS A 267 11.45 13.66 -21.42
C LYS A 267 11.70 15.09 -20.92
N GLY A 268 12.60 15.23 -19.95
CA GLY A 268 12.87 16.48 -19.23
C GLY A 268 12.43 16.45 -17.77
N ASP A 269 11.30 15.81 -17.43
CA ASP A 269 10.76 15.83 -16.07
C ASP A 269 11.70 15.17 -15.07
N ILE A 270 11.74 15.67 -13.84
CA ILE A 270 12.80 15.35 -12.88
C ILE A 270 12.31 14.27 -11.93
N ILE A 271 13.03 13.16 -11.82
CA ILE A 271 12.82 12.19 -10.75
C ILE A 271 13.50 12.69 -9.48
N VAL A 272 12.75 12.66 -8.37
CA VAL A 272 13.18 13.08 -7.04
C VAL A 272 13.62 11.85 -6.25
N TYR A 273 14.92 11.75 -5.98
CA TYR A 273 15.54 10.58 -5.34
C TYR A 273 16.04 10.96 -3.94
N PRO A 274 15.56 10.35 -2.85
CA PRO A 274 15.96 10.71 -1.49
C PRO A 274 17.33 10.16 -1.11
N LYS A 275 17.97 10.82 -0.15
CA LYS A 275 19.18 10.33 0.52
C LYS A 275 18.82 9.62 1.81
N ILE A 276 19.62 8.64 2.20
CA ILE A 276 19.51 8.00 3.52
C ILE A 276 19.90 9.03 4.58
N LYS A 277 18.90 9.55 5.32
CA LYS A 277 19.09 10.60 6.33
C LYS A 277 19.72 10.07 7.61
N GLU A 278 19.47 8.80 7.92
CA GLU A 278 19.92 8.12 9.15
C GLU A 278 21.46 8.13 9.29
N ILE A 279 21.95 8.72 10.38
CA ILE A 279 23.36 8.64 10.78
C ILE A 279 23.44 7.88 12.11
N LYS A 280 24.09 6.71 12.11
CA LYS A 280 24.36 5.92 13.30
C LYS A 280 25.84 5.59 13.34
N ASP A 281 26.58 6.17 14.28
CA ASP A 281 27.99 5.82 14.43
C ASP A 281 28.15 4.51 15.19
N LYS A 282 28.52 3.46 14.47
CA LYS A 282 28.92 2.20 15.07
C LYS A 282 30.41 2.26 15.36
N THR A 283 30.76 2.21 16.63
CA THR A 283 32.16 2.24 17.13
C THR A 283 32.84 0.88 17.00
N GLU A 284 32.11 -0.21 17.17
CA GLU A 284 32.63 -1.58 17.16
C GLU A 284 31.60 -2.66 16.77
N ILE A 285 32.12 -3.82 16.38
CA ILE A 285 31.39 -5.08 16.17
C ILE A 285 32.05 -6.21 16.98
N SER A 286 31.24 -7.08 17.56
CA SER A 286 31.69 -8.36 18.12
C SER A 286 31.19 -9.50 17.23
N ILE A 287 32.12 -10.29 16.68
CA ILE A 287 31.82 -11.43 15.80
C ILE A 287 32.71 -12.59 16.21
N LYS A 288 32.11 -13.77 16.45
CA LYS A 288 32.83 -14.99 16.88
C LYS A 288 33.80 -14.75 18.07
N LYS A 289 33.35 -13.91 19.03
CA LYS A 289 34.08 -13.41 20.22
C LYS A 289 35.23 -12.43 19.96
N LEU A 290 35.58 -12.11 18.71
CA LEU A 290 36.53 -11.03 18.40
C LEU A 290 35.82 -9.68 18.41
N LEU A 291 36.44 -8.67 19.01
CA LEU A 291 35.98 -7.28 18.99
C LEU A 291 36.79 -6.47 17.97
N ILE A 292 36.12 -5.90 16.96
CA ILE A 292 36.76 -5.10 15.90
C ILE A 292 36.27 -3.66 16.01
N LYS A 293 37.20 -2.70 16.18
CA LYS A 293 36.91 -1.26 16.20
C LYS A 293 36.69 -0.75 14.77
N ILE A 294 35.56 -0.11 14.53
CA ILE A 294 35.19 0.47 13.23
C ILE A 294 35.77 1.89 13.15
N THR A 295 37.06 1.96 12.85
CA THR A 295 37.77 3.22 12.58
C THR A 295 37.57 3.66 11.11
N PRO A 296 37.91 4.91 10.74
CA PRO A 296 37.99 5.30 9.33
C PRO A 296 38.99 4.45 8.54
N ASP A 297 40.10 4.04 9.16
CA ASP A 297 41.12 3.17 8.57
C ASP A 297 40.61 1.74 8.34
N PHE A 298 39.85 1.17 9.28
CA PHE A 298 39.10 -0.07 9.04
C PHE A 298 38.15 0.08 7.85
N CYS A 299 37.46 1.22 7.73
CA CYS A 299 36.62 1.48 6.58
C CYS A 299 37.43 1.55 5.27
N ARG A 300 38.62 2.17 5.25
CA ARG A 300 39.54 2.16 4.08
C ARG A 300 39.95 0.73 3.69
N LEU A 301 40.30 -0.10 4.67
CA LEU A 301 40.65 -1.51 4.46
C LEU A 301 39.49 -2.31 3.85
N ILE A 302 38.28 -2.14 4.37
CA ILE A 302 37.08 -2.76 3.79
C ILE A 302 36.82 -2.24 2.37
N GLY A 303 37.10 -0.96 2.08
CA GLY A 303 37.05 -0.40 0.73
C GLY A 303 37.94 -1.18 -0.25
N TYR A 304 39.23 -1.33 0.07
CA TYR A 304 40.15 -2.15 -0.74
C TYR A 304 39.68 -3.60 -0.85
N TYR A 305 39.09 -4.17 0.20
CA TYR A 305 38.62 -5.56 0.18
C TYR A 305 37.42 -5.75 -0.75
N LEU A 306 36.53 -4.77 -0.83
CA LEU A 306 35.37 -4.82 -1.74
C LEU A 306 35.79 -4.71 -3.21
N ALA A 307 36.93 -4.08 -3.49
CA ALA A 307 37.62 -4.10 -4.77
C ALA A 307 38.45 -5.40 -4.93
N GLU A 308 39.77 -5.32 -4.75
CA GLU A 308 40.76 -6.39 -5.01
C GLU A 308 40.68 -7.59 -4.05
N GLY A 309 39.93 -7.48 -2.96
CA GLY A 309 39.91 -8.48 -1.89
C GLY A 309 39.16 -9.77 -2.23
N TYR A 310 39.66 -10.90 -1.73
CA TYR A 310 38.96 -12.19 -1.73
C TYR A 310 39.34 -13.03 -0.51
N THR A 311 38.61 -14.12 -0.27
CA THR A 311 39.06 -15.19 0.66
C THR A 311 39.44 -16.43 -0.13
N ASN A 312 40.45 -17.16 0.32
CA ASN A 312 40.85 -18.43 -0.27
C ASN A 312 40.43 -19.61 0.63
N ASN A 313 40.48 -20.82 0.08
CA ASN A 313 40.19 -22.06 0.82
C ASN A 313 41.41 -22.56 1.64
N ARG A 314 42.26 -21.65 2.14
CA ARG A 314 43.50 -21.92 2.89
C ARG A 314 43.64 -20.97 4.09
N ASP A 315 42.52 -20.72 4.76
CA ASP A 315 42.39 -19.89 5.96
C ASP A 315 42.94 -18.45 5.84
N ALA A 316 42.93 -17.86 4.65
CA ALA A 316 43.44 -16.52 4.41
C ALA A 316 42.46 -15.61 3.65
N PHE A 317 42.59 -14.31 3.91
CA PHE A 317 42.09 -13.27 3.03
C PHE A 317 43.26 -12.67 2.24
N CYS A 318 43.00 -12.34 0.99
CA CYS A 318 43.98 -11.92 0.01
C CYS A 318 43.53 -10.64 -0.70
N PHE A 319 44.49 -9.93 -1.29
CA PHE A 319 44.26 -8.86 -2.26
C PHE A 319 45.24 -9.06 -3.43
N THR A 320 44.81 -8.73 -4.66
CA THR A 320 45.67 -8.79 -5.85
C THR A 320 45.65 -7.44 -6.55
N PHE A 321 46.73 -6.67 -6.41
CA PHE A 321 46.92 -5.36 -7.03
C PHE A 321 47.78 -5.44 -8.30
N ASN A 322 47.84 -4.36 -9.09
CA ASN A 322 48.88 -4.23 -10.11
C ASN A 322 50.26 -4.01 -9.46
N ASN A 323 51.33 -4.57 -10.03
CA ASN A 323 52.72 -4.38 -9.55
C ASN A 323 53.17 -2.90 -9.45
N ASN A 324 52.47 -2.00 -10.15
CA ASN A 324 52.71 -0.55 -10.13
C ASN A 324 51.96 0.19 -9.00
N GLU A 325 50.94 -0.41 -8.39
CA GLU A 325 50.06 0.22 -7.37
C GLU A 325 50.64 0.11 -5.95
N ARG A 326 51.95 0.36 -5.82
CA ARG A 326 52.75 0.14 -4.60
C ARG A 326 52.23 0.92 -3.37
N GLU A 327 51.67 2.12 -3.58
CA GLU A 327 51.06 2.90 -2.50
C GLU A 327 49.89 2.14 -1.83
N TYR A 328 49.08 1.42 -2.63
CA TYR A 328 47.88 0.75 -2.15
C TYR A 328 48.23 -0.60 -1.50
N ILE A 329 49.22 -1.30 -2.06
CA ILE A 329 49.82 -2.50 -1.47
C ILE A 329 50.34 -2.19 -0.06
N GLU A 330 51.09 -1.09 0.10
CA GLU A 330 51.67 -0.72 1.40
C GLU A 330 50.62 -0.16 2.38
N ASP A 331 49.67 0.66 1.92
CA ASP A 331 48.52 1.10 2.75
C ASP A 331 47.73 -0.12 3.28
N VAL A 332 47.47 -1.14 2.45
CA VAL A 332 46.83 -2.39 2.93
C VAL A 332 47.73 -3.18 3.88
N LYS A 333 49.04 -3.30 3.63
CA LYS A 333 50.00 -3.94 4.56
C LYS A 333 49.97 -3.27 5.95
N GLN A 334 50.03 -1.94 6.00
CA GLN A 334 49.99 -1.17 7.25
C GLN A 334 48.61 -1.19 7.93
N LEU A 335 47.52 -1.12 7.15
CA LEU A 335 46.15 -1.24 7.67
C LEU A 335 45.90 -2.60 8.34
N VAL A 336 46.27 -3.71 7.69
CA VAL A 336 46.06 -5.05 8.28
C VAL A 336 46.96 -5.28 9.49
N LEU A 337 48.20 -4.78 9.46
CA LEU A 337 49.11 -4.85 10.60
C LEU A 337 48.59 -4.05 11.81
N SER A 338 48.11 -2.82 11.60
CA SER A 338 47.61 -1.95 12.69
C SER A 338 46.24 -2.34 13.24
N ILE A 339 45.36 -2.91 12.41
CA ILE A 339 44.00 -3.30 12.81
C ILE A 339 43.95 -4.72 13.40
N PHE A 340 44.74 -5.66 12.86
CA PHE A 340 44.66 -7.08 13.21
C PHE A 340 45.97 -7.70 13.72
N GLY A 341 47.10 -6.98 13.68
CA GLY A 341 48.42 -7.51 14.05
C GLY A 341 49.04 -8.48 13.03
N ILE A 342 48.42 -8.67 11.86
CA ILE A 342 48.82 -9.70 10.89
C ILE A 342 49.79 -9.10 9.87
N LYS A 343 51.00 -9.65 9.77
CA LYS A 343 51.96 -9.35 8.71
C LYS A 343 51.55 -10.03 7.40
N ALA A 344 51.68 -9.32 6.27
CA ALA A 344 51.45 -9.90 4.95
C ALA A 344 52.49 -10.96 4.59
N LYS A 345 52.10 -11.95 3.79
CA LYS A 345 53.00 -12.73 2.93
C LYS A 345 52.74 -12.37 1.47
N GLU A 346 53.78 -12.34 0.65
CA GLU A 346 53.64 -12.10 -0.79
C GLU A 346 53.18 -13.39 -1.49
N GLY A 347 52.39 -13.26 -2.56
CA GLY A 347 51.76 -14.37 -3.27
C GLY A 347 52.58 -14.88 -4.46
N LYS A 348 51.90 -15.16 -5.58
CA LYS A 348 52.58 -15.63 -6.81
C LYS A 348 53.17 -14.47 -7.63
N THR A 349 52.59 -13.29 -7.51
CA THR A 349 53.06 -12.05 -8.14
C THR A 349 53.37 -10.99 -7.06
N LYS A 350 54.15 -9.95 -7.42
CA LYS A 350 54.51 -8.87 -6.50
C LYS A 350 53.32 -7.98 -6.09
N GLY A 351 52.18 -8.11 -6.77
CA GLY A 351 50.90 -7.48 -6.41
C GLY A 351 49.98 -8.33 -5.53
N ASP A 352 50.26 -9.62 -5.36
CA ASP A 352 49.48 -10.50 -4.48
C ASP A 352 49.96 -10.37 -3.03
N ILE A 353 49.04 -10.01 -2.12
CA ILE A 353 49.27 -10.00 -0.68
C ILE A 353 48.27 -10.89 0.05
N ILE A 354 48.79 -11.77 0.91
CA ILE A 354 48.05 -12.86 1.57
C ILE A 354 48.18 -12.72 3.09
N PHE A 355 47.03 -12.73 3.77
CA PHE A 355 46.93 -12.61 5.22
C PHE A 355 46.27 -13.86 5.81
N TYR A 356 47.10 -14.78 6.32
CA TYR A 356 46.66 -16.03 6.95
C TYR A 356 46.09 -15.76 8.34
N SER A 357 44.80 -16.07 8.56
CA SER A 357 44.20 -16.07 9.89
C SER A 357 42.86 -16.81 9.92
N LYS A 358 42.85 -17.97 10.58
CA LYS A 358 41.68 -18.82 10.85
C LYS A 358 40.54 -18.10 11.56
N SER A 359 40.82 -17.03 12.33
CA SER A 359 39.80 -16.25 13.03
C SER A 359 39.25 -15.07 12.21
N ILE A 360 40.06 -14.47 11.32
CA ILE A 360 39.67 -13.26 10.56
C ILE A 360 39.00 -13.60 9.23
N TYR A 361 39.52 -14.56 8.44
CA TYR A 361 38.95 -14.85 7.11
C TYR A 361 37.44 -15.21 7.15
N PRO A 362 36.89 -15.93 8.16
CA PRO A 362 35.47 -16.25 8.19
C PRO A 362 34.59 -15.02 8.48
N ILE A 363 35.14 -13.99 9.11
CA ILE A 363 34.45 -12.72 9.38
C ILE A 363 34.29 -11.93 8.08
N PHE A 364 35.32 -11.93 7.21
CA PHE A 364 35.22 -11.33 5.88
C PHE A 364 34.19 -12.05 4.99
N GLN A 365 34.11 -13.39 5.07
CA GLN A 365 33.06 -14.17 4.39
C GLN A 365 31.66 -13.86 4.91
N GLU A 366 31.50 -13.70 6.23
CA GLU A 366 30.21 -13.47 6.91
C GLU A 366 29.68 -12.04 6.76
N LEU A 367 30.55 -11.04 6.62
CA LEU A 367 30.15 -9.63 6.48
C LEU A 367 29.98 -9.15 5.04
N PHE A 368 30.82 -9.61 4.10
CA PHE A 368 30.99 -8.95 2.81
C PHE A 368 30.50 -9.76 1.60
N TYR A 369 29.75 -10.84 1.82
CA TYR A 369 29.10 -11.60 0.75
C TYR A 369 27.64 -11.92 1.13
N GLU A 370 26.72 -11.78 0.19
CA GLU A 370 25.29 -12.07 0.40
C GLU A 370 25.00 -13.58 0.52
N LYS A 371 25.76 -14.39 -0.24
CA LYS A 371 25.58 -15.85 -0.33
C LYS A 371 26.84 -16.53 -0.89
N LYS A 372 26.91 -17.86 -0.73
CA LYS A 372 27.87 -18.70 -1.47
C LYS A 372 27.43 -18.81 -2.95
N PRO A 373 28.37 -18.99 -3.90
CA PRO A 373 29.82 -18.98 -3.73
C PRO A 373 30.36 -17.58 -3.42
N PHE A 374 31.43 -17.49 -2.61
CA PHE A 374 32.03 -16.21 -2.20
C PHE A 374 32.87 -15.61 -3.33
N ASN A 375 32.20 -14.93 -4.27
CA ASN A 375 32.79 -14.32 -5.46
C ASN A 375 32.43 -12.83 -5.58
N ALA A 376 33.07 -12.12 -6.52
CA ALA A 376 32.90 -10.67 -6.68
C ALA A 376 31.44 -10.24 -6.95
N SER A 377 30.65 -11.05 -7.66
CA SER A 377 29.24 -10.77 -7.95
C SER A 377 28.30 -10.93 -6.77
N ASN A 378 28.70 -11.68 -5.73
CA ASN A 378 27.97 -11.81 -4.47
C ASN A 378 28.45 -10.83 -3.37
N LYS A 379 29.44 -9.96 -3.63
CA LYS A 379 29.93 -9.00 -2.63
C LYS A 379 28.85 -8.00 -2.19
N ILE A 380 28.84 -7.62 -0.91
CA ILE A 380 27.98 -6.58 -0.32
C ILE A 380 28.72 -5.85 0.81
N ILE A 381 28.14 -4.76 1.31
CA ILE A 381 28.41 -4.26 2.67
C ILE A 381 27.25 -4.55 3.63
N PRO A 382 27.52 -4.73 4.94
CA PRO A 382 26.48 -4.78 5.96
C PRO A 382 25.63 -3.52 6.01
N SER A 383 24.35 -3.67 6.34
CA SER A 383 23.37 -2.57 6.45
C SER A 383 23.84 -1.39 7.30
N TRP A 384 24.48 -1.66 8.44
CA TRP A 384 25.01 -0.63 9.34
C TRP A 384 26.13 0.22 8.73
N MET A 385 26.79 -0.24 7.65
CA MET A 385 27.79 0.57 6.93
C MET A 385 27.14 1.65 6.06
N LEU A 386 25.89 1.49 5.61
CA LEU A 386 25.15 2.49 4.83
C LEU A 386 24.77 3.73 5.64
N THR A 387 24.67 3.61 6.96
CA THR A 387 24.28 4.68 7.90
C THR A 387 25.46 5.28 8.67
N LEU A 388 26.70 4.85 8.45
CA LEU A 388 27.88 5.38 9.16
C LEU A 388 28.07 6.89 8.91
N PRO A 389 28.76 7.62 9.82
CA PRO A 389 29.15 9.01 9.59
C PRO A 389 30.03 9.19 8.34
N PHE A 390 29.91 10.36 7.72
CA PHE A 390 30.61 10.70 6.47
C PHE A 390 32.14 10.48 6.55
N LYS A 391 32.78 10.72 7.70
CA LYS A 391 34.23 10.49 7.88
C LYS A 391 34.63 9.01 7.67
N LYS A 392 33.82 8.07 8.15
CA LYS A 392 34.05 6.62 7.99
C LYS A 392 33.69 6.16 6.58
N GLN A 393 32.55 6.62 6.05
CA GLN A 393 32.13 6.29 4.68
C GLN A 393 33.07 6.86 3.60
N LYS A 394 33.67 8.04 3.81
CA LYS A 394 34.62 8.64 2.87
C LYS A 394 35.84 7.74 2.67
N GLU A 395 36.36 7.17 3.76
CA GLU A 395 37.49 6.26 3.68
C GLU A 395 37.10 4.90 3.07
N LEU A 396 35.89 4.38 3.35
CA LEU A 396 35.32 3.23 2.64
C LEU A 396 35.28 3.44 1.12
N LEU A 397 34.71 4.57 0.68
CA LEU A 397 34.64 4.95 -0.72
C LEU A 397 36.04 5.14 -1.33
N ARG A 398 36.98 5.75 -0.58
CA ARG A 398 38.38 5.96 -0.99
C ARG A 398 39.12 4.64 -1.23
N GLY A 399 38.99 3.65 -0.35
CA GLY A 399 39.62 2.34 -0.53
C GLY A 399 39.08 1.61 -1.76
N TRP A 400 37.75 1.59 -1.92
CA TRP A 400 37.10 0.94 -3.07
C TRP A 400 37.40 1.66 -4.40
N TRP A 401 37.57 2.98 -4.37
CA TRP A 401 37.96 3.76 -5.55
C TRP A 401 39.44 3.59 -5.94
N ARG A 402 40.32 3.23 -5.00
CA ARG A 402 41.76 3.11 -5.29
C ARG A 402 42.11 1.84 -6.06
N GLY A 403 41.49 0.71 -5.71
CA GLY A 403 41.58 -0.52 -6.49
C GLY A 403 40.76 -0.42 -7.79
N ASP A 404 39.53 -0.92 -7.74
CA ASP A 404 38.58 -1.07 -8.85
C ASP A 404 38.17 0.24 -9.56
N LYS A 405 38.59 1.43 -9.10
CA LYS A 405 38.24 2.74 -9.71
C LYS A 405 36.73 2.94 -9.90
N GLY A 406 35.93 2.31 -9.04
CA GLY A 406 34.47 2.33 -9.07
C GLY A 406 33.82 1.23 -9.92
N TYR A 407 34.54 0.20 -10.36
CA TYR A 407 33.97 -1.00 -10.98
C TYR A 407 33.48 -2.02 -9.92
N THR A 408 32.44 -2.81 -10.26
CA THR A 408 32.09 -4.04 -9.52
C THR A 408 31.16 -4.95 -10.34
N THR A 409 31.23 -6.27 -10.11
CA THR A 409 30.28 -7.25 -10.69
C THR A 409 29.05 -7.50 -9.81
N SER A 410 28.98 -6.96 -8.59
CA SER A 410 27.80 -7.08 -7.71
C SER A 410 26.85 -5.90 -7.90
N ARG A 411 25.61 -6.19 -8.35
CA ARG A 411 24.52 -5.20 -8.43
C ARG A 411 24.18 -4.62 -7.05
N SER A 412 24.21 -5.46 -6.01
CA SER A 412 23.95 -5.04 -4.63
C SER A 412 25.03 -4.08 -4.14
N LEU A 413 26.32 -4.39 -4.35
CA LEU A 413 27.42 -3.49 -3.99
C LEU A 413 27.39 -2.19 -4.80
N ALA A 414 27.07 -2.25 -6.09
CA ALA A 414 26.93 -1.07 -6.95
C ALA A 414 25.86 -0.10 -6.42
N ASN A 415 24.70 -0.61 -5.99
CA ASN A 415 23.63 0.21 -5.42
C ASN A 415 23.95 0.69 -3.99
N GLN A 416 24.67 -0.10 -3.19
CA GLN A 416 25.13 0.31 -1.87
C GLN A 416 26.18 1.43 -1.94
N MET A 417 27.17 1.30 -2.82
CA MET A 417 28.16 2.36 -3.10
C MET A 417 27.52 3.58 -3.75
N LYS A 418 26.52 3.39 -4.62
CA LYS A 418 25.65 4.49 -5.08
C LYS A 418 25.01 5.21 -3.90
N SER A 419 24.34 4.52 -2.99
CA SER A 419 23.71 5.16 -1.82
C SER A 419 24.72 5.96 -0.98
N ILE A 420 25.95 5.47 -0.81
CA ILE A 420 27.03 6.21 -0.14
C ILE A 420 27.42 7.48 -0.92
N CYS A 421 27.64 7.38 -2.24
CA CYS A 421 27.90 8.55 -3.10
C CYS A 421 26.77 9.58 -3.01
N LEU A 422 25.51 9.15 -3.10
CA LEU A 422 24.32 10.01 -3.02
C LEU A 422 24.26 10.75 -1.67
N ARG A 423 24.54 10.07 -0.55
CA ARG A 423 24.67 10.71 0.78
C ARG A 423 25.77 11.78 0.82
N MET A 424 26.84 11.62 0.04
CA MET A 424 27.96 12.58 -0.07
C MET A 424 27.76 13.65 -1.16
N ASN A 425 26.56 13.80 -1.72
CA ASN A 425 26.28 14.73 -2.83
C ASN A 425 27.03 14.41 -4.14
N ILE A 426 27.48 13.16 -4.31
CA ILE A 426 28.10 12.65 -5.54
C ILE A 426 27.03 11.88 -6.32
N ILE A 427 26.73 12.27 -7.56
CA ILE A 427 25.77 11.54 -8.42
C ILE A 427 26.54 10.55 -9.31
N PRO A 428 26.48 9.22 -9.04
CA PRO A 428 27.21 8.22 -9.81
C PRO A 428 26.52 7.90 -11.14
N SER A 429 27.31 7.79 -12.20
CA SER A 429 26.84 7.36 -13.53
C SER A 429 26.93 5.84 -13.70
N ILE A 430 25.98 5.08 -13.15
CA ILE A 430 25.93 3.61 -13.31
C ILE A 430 25.69 3.25 -14.78
N ARG A 431 26.57 2.40 -15.33
CA ARG A 431 26.45 1.76 -16.65
C ARG A 431 26.61 0.25 -16.52
N ILE A 432 26.10 -0.50 -17.48
CA ILE A 432 26.31 -1.95 -17.65
C ILE A 432 26.77 -2.20 -19.09
N ASP A 433 27.85 -2.97 -19.25
CA ASP A 433 28.44 -3.28 -20.56
C ASP A 433 27.74 -4.45 -21.25
N SER A 434 26.66 -4.14 -21.98
CA SER A 434 25.92 -5.02 -22.92
C SER A 434 25.14 -6.20 -22.31
N ILE A 435 24.13 -6.69 -23.05
CA ILE A 435 23.27 -7.80 -22.64
C ILE A 435 23.99 -9.16 -22.80
N GLU A 436 24.87 -9.32 -23.79
CA GLU A 436 25.53 -10.60 -24.04
C GLU A 436 26.59 -10.96 -22.96
N LYS A 437 27.28 -9.96 -22.40
CA LYS A 437 28.21 -10.18 -21.26
C LYS A 437 27.50 -10.44 -19.92
N TYR A 438 26.19 -10.20 -19.83
CA TYR A 438 25.38 -10.39 -18.63
C TYR A 438 25.48 -11.84 -18.09
N GLN A 439 25.51 -12.83 -18.99
CA GLN A 439 25.62 -14.25 -18.62
C GLN A 439 27.02 -14.67 -18.11
N LYS A 440 28.04 -13.79 -18.11
CA LYS A 440 29.42 -14.14 -17.72
C LYS A 440 30.04 -13.24 -16.64
N ARG A 441 30.11 -11.92 -16.82
CA ARG A 441 30.82 -10.99 -15.90
C ARG A 441 30.31 -9.54 -16.00
N GLY A 442 29.04 -9.28 -15.69
CA GLY A 442 28.44 -7.93 -15.83
C GLY A 442 29.07 -6.88 -14.91
N ASN A 443 29.88 -5.97 -15.47
CA ASN A 443 30.53 -4.88 -14.73
C ASN A 443 29.61 -3.64 -14.61
N HIS A 444 29.54 -3.07 -13.40
CA HIS A 444 28.94 -1.77 -13.11
C HIS A 444 30.04 -0.76 -12.86
N PHE A 445 30.00 0.42 -13.49
CA PHE A 445 30.99 1.51 -13.30
C PHE A 445 30.41 2.71 -12.56
N ILE A 446 31.18 3.32 -11.66
CA ILE A 446 30.94 4.68 -11.16
C ILE A 446 32.07 5.59 -11.65
N GLY A 447 31.77 6.53 -12.54
CA GLY A 447 32.75 7.44 -13.14
C GLY A 447 32.80 8.85 -12.53
N LYS A 448 34.00 9.42 -12.44
CA LYS A 448 34.24 10.84 -12.14
C LYS A 448 33.67 11.71 -13.26
N ARG A 449 32.68 12.58 -12.97
CA ARG A 449 31.98 13.38 -13.99
C ARG A 449 31.32 14.63 -13.41
N ASP A 450 31.37 15.74 -14.15
CA ASP A 450 30.58 16.92 -13.81
C ASP A 450 29.08 16.67 -13.96
N ILE A 451 28.30 17.20 -13.03
CA ILE A 451 26.84 17.05 -13.00
C ILE A 451 26.20 18.04 -13.99
N LYS A 452 26.29 17.73 -15.29
CA LYS A 452 25.65 18.51 -16.38
C LYS A 452 24.10 18.46 -16.35
N HIS A 453 23.52 17.35 -15.86
CA HIS A 453 22.08 17.06 -15.95
C HIS A 453 21.48 16.62 -14.60
N GLY A 454 21.55 17.48 -13.58
CA GLY A 454 20.89 17.26 -12.30
C GLY A 454 21.34 18.25 -11.22
N TRP A 455 20.82 18.11 -10.01
CA TRP A 455 21.32 18.78 -8.80
C TRP A 455 20.92 17.98 -7.54
N PHE A 456 21.17 18.55 -6.36
CA PHE A 456 20.78 18.03 -5.05
C PHE A 456 20.54 19.21 -4.10
N ASP A 457 19.81 18.97 -3.01
CA ASP A 457 19.76 19.87 -1.84
C ASP A 457 20.36 19.14 -0.61
N ASN A 458 19.79 19.27 0.58
CA ASN A 458 20.21 18.49 1.75
C ASN A 458 19.64 17.06 1.72
N ASP A 459 18.37 16.89 1.32
CA ASP A 459 17.57 15.68 1.48
C ASP A 459 17.44 14.85 0.18
N TYR A 460 17.41 15.54 -0.95
CA TYR A 460 17.02 14.98 -2.25
C TYR A 460 18.06 15.21 -3.33
N ILE A 461 17.91 14.43 -4.41
CA ILE A 461 18.74 14.44 -5.61
C ILE A 461 17.79 14.43 -6.81
N TYR A 462 18.04 15.34 -7.74
CA TYR A 462 17.11 15.76 -8.78
C TYR A 462 17.69 15.40 -10.14
N ILE A 463 17.08 14.42 -10.79
CA ILE A 463 17.63 13.79 -12.00
C ILE A 463 16.58 13.81 -13.13
N PRO A 464 16.76 14.62 -14.18
CA PRO A 464 15.87 14.66 -15.34
C PRO A 464 15.76 13.30 -16.06
N ILE A 465 14.58 13.00 -16.58
CA ILE A 465 14.31 11.86 -17.44
C ILE A 465 14.95 12.11 -18.81
N ARG A 466 15.88 11.23 -19.18
CA ARG A 466 16.63 11.30 -20.44
C ARG A 466 15.84 10.70 -21.60
N LYS A 467 15.16 9.57 -21.35
CA LYS A 467 14.38 8.82 -22.32
C LYS A 467 13.23 8.12 -21.60
N ILE A 468 12.09 8.03 -22.26
CA ILE A 468 11.00 7.10 -21.94
C ILE A 468 10.88 6.18 -23.15
N VAL A 469 10.70 4.88 -22.93
CA VAL A 469 10.40 3.90 -23.98
C VAL A 469 9.15 3.16 -23.57
N THR A 470 8.14 3.12 -24.43
CA THR A 470 6.95 2.30 -24.23
C THR A 470 7.16 0.95 -24.93
N SER A 471 6.80 -0.14 -24.28
CA SER A 471 6.83 -1.49 -24.85
C SER A 471 5.67 -2.32 -24.32
N ASN A 472 5.18 -3.29 -25.10
CA ASN A 472 4.15 -4.21 -24.62
C ASN A 472 4.79 -5.33 -23.80
N TYR A 473 4.18 -5.68 -22.67
CA TYR A 473 4.70 -6.70 -21.76
C TYR A 473 3.56 -7.56 -21.21
N LYS A 474 3.76 -8.88 -21.26
CA LYS A 474 2.87 -9.92 -20.73
C LYS A 474 3.61 -10.65 -19.61
N GLY A 475 3.19 -10.45 -18.36
CA GLY A 475 3.94 -10.89 -17.19
C GLY A 475 3.35 -10.37 -15.88
N ILE A 476 4.17 -9.78 -15.01
CA ILE A 476 3.96 -9.71 -13.56
C ILE A 476 4.74 -8.44 -13.08
N VAL A 477 4.09 -7.35 -12.59
CA VAL A 477 4.77 -6.04 -12.22
C VAL A 477 4.31 -5.41 -10.86
N TYR A 478 5.19 -5.06 -9.90
CA TYR A 478 4.91 -5.21 -8.44
C TYR A 478 4.50 -3.95 -7.67
N ASN A 479 3.79 -4.17 -6.54
CA ASN A 479 3.52 -3.18 -5.50
C ASN A 479 3.82 -3.64 -4.04
N LEU A 480 4.32 -2.74 -3.19
CA LEU A 480 4.52 -2.95 -1.74
C LEU A 480 3.57 -2.10 -0.90
N GLU A 481 3.25 -2.60 0.29
CA GLU A 481 2.78 -1.78 1.41
C GLU A 481 3.97 -1.54 2.35
N VAL A 482 4.20 -0.29 2.73
CA VAL A 482 5.35 0.13 3.55
C VAL A 482 4.83 0.91 4.73
N LYS A 483 5.07 0.39 5.93
CA LYS A 483 4.51 0.91 7.18
C LYS A 483 4.78 2.43 7.31
N ASP A 484 3.73 3.17 7.67
CA ASP A 484 3.71 4.62 7.92
C ASP A 484 3.95 5.55 6.72
N HIS A 485 4.40 5.03 5.56
CA HIS A 485 4.85 5.88 4.43
C HIS A 485 4.35 5.46 3.04
N ASN A 486 3.76 4.26 2.90
CA ASN A 486 3.12 3.77 1.67
C ASN A 486 3.92 3.97 0.36
N SER A 487 5.25 3.96 0.43
CA SER A 487 6.12 4.34 -0.69
C SER A 487 7.51 3.73 -0.54
N TYR A 488 8.22 3.58 -1.64
CA TYR A 488 9.51 2.89 -1.69
C TYR A 488 10.40 3.41 -2.83
N VAL A 489 11.70 3.27 -2.64
CA VAL A 489 12.72 3.64 -3.64
C VAL A 489 13.11 2.41 -4.45
N ALA A 490 12.87 2.47 -5.75
CA ALA A 490 13.43 1.58 -6.74
C ALA A 490 14.80 2.07 -7.22
N GLU A 491 15.58 1.22 -7.87
CA GLU A 491 16.97 1.51 -8.24
C GLU A 491 17.15 2.75 -9.14
N ALA A 492 16.13 3.19 -9.88
CA ALA A 492 16.20 4.40 -10.71
C ALA A 492 15.20 5.50 -10.32
N ALA A 493 14.22 5.24 -9.45
CA ALA A 493 13.17 6.20 -9.12
C ALA A 493 12.53 5.95 -7.74
N THR A 494 11.93 6.99 -7.18
CA THR A 494 11.08 6.92 -5.98
C THR A 494 9.63 6.73 -6.42
N VAL A 495 8.93 5.74 -5.88
CA VAL A 495 7.59 5.34 -6.30
C VAL A 495 6.65 5.12 -5.11
N HIS A 496 5.34 5.23 -5.34
CA HIS A 496 4.31 5.08 -4.31
C HIS A 496 3.60 3.72 -4.39
N ASN A 497 2.98 3.30 -3.29
CA ASN A 497 2.03 2.21 -3.35
C ASN A 497 0.83 2.59 -4.22
N CYS A 498 0.24 1.58 -4.86
CA CYS A 498 -0.85 1.78 -5.79
C CYS A 498 -2.23 1.55 -5.14
N TRP A 499 -2.42 1.77 -3.83
CA TRP A 499 -3.66 1.42 -3.09
C TRP A 499 -4.28 2.62 -2.37
N THR A 500 -5.30 3.19 -3.03
CA THR A 500 -6.23 4.26 -2.63
C THR A 500 -7.38 4.22 -3.67
N PRO A 501 -8.58 4.79 -3.46
CA PRO A 501 -9.79 4.49 -4.29
C PRO A 501 -9.84 5.11 -5.70
N TRP A 502 -8.70 5.48 -6.29
CA TRP A 502 -8.58 6.04 -7.66
C TRP A 502 -8.83 4.99 -8.77
N PHE A 503 -9.45 3.88 -8.42
CA PHE A 503 -9.30 2.60 -9.09
C PHE A 503 -10.54 1.74 -8.91
N SER A 504 -11.53 1.90 -9.79
CA SER A 504 -12.76 1.11 -9.84
C SER A 504 -13.20 0.98 -11.32
N LEU A 505 -14.44 0.59 -11.57
CA LEU A 505 -15.09 0.79 -12.87
C LEU A 505 -14.87 2.22 -13.43
N PHE A 506 -15.01 3.25 -12.59
CA PHE A 506 -14.87 4.67 -13.00
C PHE A 506 -13.66 5.40 -12.38
N GLY A 507 -12.89 4.76 -11.50
CA GLY A 507 -11.85 5.42 -10.69
C GLY A 507 -10.80 6.24 -11.44
N SER A 508 -10.43 7.38 -10.86
CA SER A 508 -9.71 8.51 -11.48
C SER A 508 -8.30 8.27 -12.05
N ASN A 509 -7.63 7.15 -11.77
CA ASN A 509 -6.25 6.90 -12.22
C ASN A 509 -6.08 5.62 -13.10
N SER A 510 -7.06 4.70 -13.16
CA SER A 510 -7.06 3.65 -14.23
C SER A 510 -8.42 3.03 -14.56
N GLY A 511 -9.51 3.57 -14.02
CA GLY A 511 -10.87 3.20 -14.39
C GLY A 511 -11.21 3.54 -15.85
N PHE A 512 -12.41 3.15 -16.24
CA PHE A 512 -12.97 3.40 -17.56
C PHE A 512 -13.69 4.76 -17.60
N ASN A 513 -14.09 5.17 -18.81
CA ASN A 513 -14.97 6.32 -19.00
C ASN A 513 -16.43 5.85 -19.19
N SER A 514 -16.65 4.64 -19.69
CA SER A 514 -17.96 4.01 -19.71
C SER A 514 -17.99 2.56 -19.24
N VAL A 515 -19.16 2.10 -18.81
CA VAL A 515 -19.43 0.66 -18.52
C VAL A 515 -19.16 -0.20 -19.75
N LYS A 516 -19.47 0.33 -20.94
CA LYS A 516 -19.25 -0.32 -22.23
C LYS A 516 -17.76 -0.54 -22.54
N ASP A 517 -16.88 0.39 -22.17
CA ASP A 517 -15.43 0.19 -22.32
C ASP A 517 -14.90 -0.96 -21.43
N CYS A 518 -15.58 -1.23 -20.31
CA CYS A 518 -15.21 -2.28 -19.36
C CYS A 518 -15.74 -3.66 -19.77
N PHE A 519 -17.01 -3.75 -20.14
CA PHE A 519 -17.70 -5.03 -20.37
C PHE A 519 -18.01 -5.33 -21.84
N HIS A 520 -17.70 -4.43 -22.78
CA HIS A 520 -17.84 -4.62 -24.24
C HIS A 520 -19.27 -5.07 -24.62
N ASP A 521 -19.43 -6.21 -25.29
CA ASP A 521 -20.73 -6.77 -25.66
C ASP A 521 -21.44 -7.45 -24.46
N GLN A 522 -20.71 -7.78 -23.39
CA GLN A 522 -21.24 -8.38 -22.16
C GLN A 522 -21.86 -7.32 -21.22
N THR A 523 -21.75 -6.03 -21.54
CA THR A 523 -22.41 -4.91 -20.83
C THR A 523 -23.92 -5.14 -20.65
N LYS A 524 -24.55 -5.85 -21.58
CA LYS A 524 -25.97 -6.30 -21.53
C LYS A 524 -26.32 -7.24 -20.36
N TYR A 525 -25.33 -7.66 -19.58
CA TYR A 525 -25.50 -8.49 -18.37
C TYR A 525 -25.09 -7.78 -17.08
N ILE A 526 -24.75 -6.48 -17.15
CA ILE A 526 -24.40 -5.65 -15.99
C ILE A 526 -25.62 -4.80 -15.64
N ASN A 527 -26.53 -5.39 -14.87
CA ASN A 527 -27.85 -4.81 -14.60
C ASN A 527 -27.82 -3.83 -13.42
N ALA A 528 -26.79 -3.90 -12.57
CA ALA A 528 -26.58 -2.98 -11.45
C ALA A 528 -25.11 -2.59 -11.22
N ILE A 529 -24.92 -1.43 -10.57
CA ILE A 529 -23.63 -0.89 -10.10
C ILE A 529 -23.76 -0.46 -8.64
N GLU A 530 -22.72 -0.70 -7.85
CA GLU A 530 -22.59 -0.27 -6.45
C GLU A 530 -22.18 1.22 -6.36
N THR A 531 -22.85 1.99 -5.50
CA THR A 531 -22.54 3.42 -5.23
C THR A 531 -21.32 3.59 -4.33
N GLY A 532 -21.40 3.04 -3.11
CA GLY A 532 -20.35 2.92 -2.09
C GLY A 532 -19.77 4.23 -1.54
N LEU A 533 -19.87 4.42 -0.22
CA LEU A 533 -19.22 5.31 0.79
C LEU A 533 -18.56 6.65 0.40
N SER A 534 -18.61 7.11 -0.84
CA SER A 534 -18.02 8.35 -1.37
C SER A 534 -18.69 8.78 -2.69
N SER A 535 -19.64 8.00 -3.22
CA SER A 535 -20.64 8.43 -4.20
C SER A 535 -22.04 8.00 -3.78
N ASP A 536 -23.06 8.72 -4.22
CA ASP A 536 -24.48 8.42 -3.98
C ASP A 536 -25.26 8.34 -5.32
N PRO A 537 -26.57 8.04 -5.31
CA PRO A 537 -27.39 8.07 -6.51
C PRO A 537 -27.44 9.44 -7.18
N SER A 538 -27.46 10.55 -6.43
CA SER A 538 -27.51 11.89 -7.04
C SER A 538 -26.26 12.24 -7.85
N MET A 539 -25.09 11.76 -7.45
CA MET A 539 -23.85 11.82 -8.21
C MET A 539 -23.87 10.92 -9.45
N ASN A 540 -24.36 9.69 -9.31
CA ASN A 540 -24.38 8.71 -10.41
C ASN A 540 -25.44 9.04 -11.49
N TRP A 541 -26.58 9.63 -11.11
CA TRP A 541 -27.60 10.16 -12.03
C TRP A 541 -27.08 11.19 -13.03
N ARG A 542 -25.93 11.81 -12.75
CA ARG A 542 -25.27 12.78 -13.63
C ARG A 542 -24.59 12.16 -14.86
N LEU A 543 -24.56 10.83 -14.97
CA LEU A 543 -23.95 10.08 -16.06
C LEU A 543 -25.06 9.33 -16.83
N SER A 544 -25.54 9.85 -17.97
CA SER A 544 -26.66 9.27 -18.73
C SER A 544 -26.48 7.81 -19.15
N GLN A 545 -25.23 7.37 -19.29
CA GLN A 545 -24.88 5.96 -19.53
C GLN A 545 -25.36 4.99 -18.44
N LEU A 546 -25.72 5.48 -17.24
CA LEU A 546 -26.22 4.69 -16.12
C LEU A 546 -27.76 4.60 -16.07
N ASP A 547 -28.49 5.32 -16.93
CA ASP A 547 -29.97 5.34 -16.90
C ASP A 547 -30.63 3.95 -17.01
N LYS A 548 -29.94 2.99 -17.62
CA LYS A 548 -30.40 1.60 -17.82
C LYS A 548 -29.76 0.59 -16.85
N ILE A 549 -29.11 1.08 -15.80
CA ILE A 549 -28.41 0.26 -14.82
C ILE A 549 -28.92 0.65 -13.44
N ASN A 550 -29.41 -0.31 -12.67
CA ASN A 550 -29.88 -0.06 -11.31
C ASN A 550 -28.72 0.32 -10.39
N LEU A 551 -28.96 1.26 -9.49
CA LEU A 551 -28.01 1.60 -8.44
C LEU A 551 -28.36 0.78 -7.20
N VAL A 552 -27.35 0.12 -6.64
CA VAL A 552 -27.41 -0.61 -5.36
C VAL A 552 -26.34 -0.06 -4.42
N SER A 553 -26.53 -0.25 -3.13
CA SER A 553 -25.62 0.25 -2.10
C SER A 553 -25.47 -0.77 -0.97
N PHE A 554 -24.23 -1.03 -0.57
CA PHE A 554 -23.80 -2.06 0.38
C PHE A 554 -22.53 -1.57 1.11
N SER A 555 -22.22 -2.09 2.30
CA SER A 555 -21.39 -1.33 3.26
C SER A 555 -19.88 -1.59 3.28
N ASP A 556 -19.34 -2.50 2.46
CA ASP A 556 -17.96 -3.05 2.55
C ASP A 556 -17.45 -3.17 4.01
N PRO A 557 -18.13 -3.95 4.87
CA PRO A 557 -17.86 -3.97 6.29
C PRO A 557 -16.72 -4.95 6.58
N HIS A 558 -15.51 -4.41 6.66
CA HIS A 558 -14.33 -5.09 7.20
C HIS A 558 -14.44 -5.43 8.72
N SER A 559 -15.63 -5.35 9.31
CA SER A 559 -15.94 -5.76 10.68
C SER A 559 -17.45 -5.90 10.89
N PHE A 560 -17.88 -6.97 11.55
CA PHE A 560 -19.27 -7.30 11.88
C PHE A 560 -20.08 -6.26 12.71
N TRP A 561 -19.50 -5.16 13.19
CA TRP A 561 -20.19 -4.21 14.07
C TRP A 561 -21.27 -3.38 13.33
N PRO A 562 -22.42 -3.04 13.95
CA PRO A 562 -23.56 -2.38 13.28
C PRO A 562 -23.28 -0.91 12.90
N TRP A 563 -22.22 -0.30 13.45
CA TRP A 563 -21.69 0.99 13.00
C TRP A 563 -20.81 0.88 11.73
N ARG A 564 -20.65 -0.32 11.17
CA ARG A 564 -19.93 -0.58 9.91
C ARG A 564 -20.74 -1.46 8.95
N LEU A 565 -21.33 -2.54 9.44
CA LEU A 565 -22.32 -3.38 8.76
C LEU A 565 -23.63 -2.61 8.52
N GLY A 566 -24.22 -2.73 7.34
CA GLY A 566 -25.47 -2.07 6.96
C GLY A 566 -25.46 -0.54 7.06
N ARG A 567 -24.29 0.12 7.06
CA ARG A 567 -24.23 1.60 7.00
C ARG A 567 -24.68 2.14 5.64
N GLU A 568 -24.63 1.27 4.65
CA GLU A 568 -25.17 1.40 3.31
C GLU A 568 -25.92 0.09 3.04
N ALA A 569 -27.10 0.17 2.43
CA ALA A 569 -27.98 -0.98 2.22
C ALA A 569 -28.95 -0.73 1.07
N THR A 570 -29.35 -1.79 0.37
CA THR A 570 -30.33 -1.72 -0.70
C THR A 570 -31.73 -2.06 -0.16
N ILE A 571 -32.73 -1.27 -0.55
CA ILE A 571 -34.11 -1.40 -0.08
C ILE A 571 -34.92 -2.18 -1.12
N PHE A 572 -35.37 -3.36 -0.72
CA PHE A 572 -36.26 -4.20 -1.51
C PHE A 572 -37.68 -4.21 -0.93
N GLU A 573 -38.67 -4.38 -1.80
CA GLU A 573 -40.02 -4.80 -1.48
C GLU A 573 -40.24 -6.21 -2.03
N MET A 574 -40.57 -7.14 -1.16
CA MET A 574 -40.59 -8.57 -1.44
C MET A 574 -41.88 -9.22 -0.94
N LYS A 575 -42.29 -10.32 -1.58
CA LYS A 575 -43.23 -11.29 -0.99
C LYS A 575 -42.57 -11.96 0.21
N GLU A 576 -43.33 -12.42 1.20
CA GLU A 576 -42.75 -12.98 2.44
C GLU A 576 -41.81 -14.15 2.14
N ASN A 577 -42.29 -15.12 1.34
CA ASN A 577 -41.50 -16.24 0.84
C ASN A 577 -40.74 -15.88 -0.46
N TYR A 578 -39.93 -14.82 -0.43
CA TYR A 578 -39.02 -14.48 -1.54
C TYR A 578 -37.88 -15.50 -1.68
N SER A 579 -37.38 -15.62 -2.90
CA SER A 579 -36.24 -16.47 -3.29
C SER A 579 -35.06 -15.60 -3.74
N TYR A 580 -33.92 -16.25 -4.00
CA TYR A 580 -32.79 -15.64 -4.71
C TYR A 580 -33.23 -15.00 -6.02
N HIS A 581 -34.03 -15.70 -6.82
CA HIS A 581 -34.51 -15.21 -8.12
C HIS A 581 -35.41 -13.97 -8.00
N ASP A 582 -36.20 -13.84 -6.94
CA ASP A 582 -36.98 -12.61 -6.70
C ASP A 582 -36.05 -11.39 -6.46
N VAL A 583 -35.00 -11.57 -5.66
CA VAL A 583 -34.00 -10.50 -5.39
C VAL A 583 -33.21 -10.16 -6.65
N ILE A 584 -32.73 -11.16 -7.40
CA ILE A 584 -31.98 -10.92 -8.65
C ILE A 584 -32.88 -10.32 -9.73
N ASN A 585 -34.14 -10.73 -9.85
CA ASN A 585 -35.09 -10.11 -10.78
C ASN A 585 -35.37 -8.65 -10.40
N ALA A 586 -35.50 -8.32 -9.11
CA ALA A 586 -35.60 -6.94 -8.65
C ALA A 586 -34.35 -6.09 -8.98
N ILE A 587 -33.15 -6.66 -8.87
CA ILE A 587 -31.89 -6.02 -9.29
C ILE A 587 -31.84 -5.86 -10.83
N ARG A 588 -32.39 -6.81 -11.59
CA ARG A 588 -32.42 -6.81 -13.06
C ARG A 588 -33.49 -5.91 -13.68
N ASP A 589 -34.60 -5.64 -12.99
CA ASP A 589 -35.73 -4.88 -13.53
C ASP A 589 -35.40 -3.38 -13.70
N HIS A 590 -35.22 -2.98 -14.94
CA HIS A 590 -34.93 -1.62 -15.37
C HIS A 590 -35.94 -1.11 -16.41
N GLU A 591 -37.02 -1.85 -16.67
CA GLU A 591 -38.00 -1.54 -17.72
C GLU A 591 -39.37 -1.10 -17.17
N HIS A 592 -39.74 -1.52 -15.95
CA HIS A 592 -41.01 -1.12 -15.33
C HIS A 592 -40.87 0.16 -14.48
N GLU A 593 -41.76 1.14 -14.65
CA GLU A 593 -41.64 2.44 -13.93
C GLU A 593 -41.69 2.30 -12.40
N ASP A 594 -42.46 1.34 -11.87
CA ASP A 594 -42.55 1.07 -10.42
C ASP A 594 -41.48 0.11 -9.88
N LYS A 595 -40.81 -0.63 -10.78
CA LYS A 595 -39.85 -1.74 -10.54
C LYS A 595 -40.37 -2.87 -9.63
N ASN A 596 -40.27 -4.10 -10.12
CA ASN A 596 -40.70 -5.33 -9.43
C ASN A 596 -39.72 -5.76 -8.33
N GLY A 597 -39.59 -4.92 -7.32
CA GLY A 597 -39.03 -5.27 -6.01
C GLY A 597 -37.85 -4.41 -5.55
N LEU A 598 -37.19 -3.64 -6.41
CA LEU A 598 -36.13 -2.70 -6.00
C LEU A 598 -36.73 -1.32 -5.77
N LYS A 599 -36.70 -0.82 -4.53
CA LYS A 599 -37.41 0.41 -4.11
C LYS A 599 -36.51 1.57 -3.68
N GLY A 600 -35.20 1.36 -3.52
CA GLY A 600 -34.25 2.44 -3.25
C GLY A 600 -32.99 1.97 -2.53
N THR A 601 -32.24 2.90 -1.95
CA THR A 601 -31.02 2.63 -1.16
C THR A 601 -30.98 3.47 0.12
N ILE A 602 -30.28 2.97 1.12
CA ILE A 602 -29.70 3.74 2.22
C ILE A 602 -28.24 3.98 1.84
N GLU A 603 -27.85 5.25 1.83
CA GLU A 603 -26.48 5.70 1.59
C GLU A 603 -25.96 6.39 2.87
N VAL A 604 -24.66 6.53 3.05
CA VAL A 604 -24.15 7.64 3.88
C VAL A 604 -24.09 8.91 3.02
N ASP A 605 -24.12 10.09 3.63
CA ASP A 605 -23.75 11.32 2.91
C ASP A 605 -22.35 11.10 2.28
N PRO A 606 -22.18 11.22 0.95
CA PRO A 606 -20.91 10.93 0.31
C PRO A 606 -19.79 11.84 0.81
N ASN A 607 -20.09 13.02 1.38
CA ASN A 607 -19.14 13.89 2.08
C ASN A 607 -18.55 13.26 3.36
N TYR A 608 -19.23 12.29 3.99
CA TYR A 608 -18.63 11.48 5.07
C TYR A 608 -17.46 10.63 4.52
N GLY A 609 -17.49 10.33 3.23
CA GLY A 609 -16.51 9.53 2.51
C GLY A 609 -15.06 10.03 2.61
N LYS A 610 -14.17 9.08 2.94
CA LYS A 610 -12.72 9.31 3.16
C LYS A 610 -11.97 10.00 2.02
N TYR A 611 -12.52 9.92 0.82
CA TYR A 611 -11.88 10.37 -0.42
C TYR A 611 -12.93 11.03 -1.33
N HIS A 612 -13.91 11.75 -0.76
CA HIS A 612 -14.95 12.40 -1.53
C HIS A 612 -14.46 13.68 -2.20
N PHE A 613 -13.82 14.58 -1.44
CA PHE A 613 -13.24 15.84 -1.94
C PHE A 613 -11.74 15.73 -2.26
N ASP A 614 -11.27 16.66 -3.09
CA ASP A 614 -9.85 16.83 -3.40
C ASP A 614 -9.13 17.44 -2.19
N GLY A 615 -8.07 16.80 -1.69
CA GLY A 615 -7.45 17.28 -0.46
C GLY A 615 -6.03 16.82 -0.17
N HIS A 616 -5.46 17.34 0.92
CA HIS A 616 -4.13 17.01 1.42
C HIS A 616 -4.11 17.08 2.95
N ARG A 617 -4.23 15.91 3.59
CA ARG A 617 -4.36 15.68 5.04
C ARG A 617 -3.35 16.47 5.83
N ASN A 618 -2.07 16.37 5.44
CA ASN A 618 -0.93 16.95 6.14
C ASN A 618 -0.90 18.49 6.13
N CYS A 619 -1.91 19.15 5.54
CA CYS A 619 -2.08 20.59 5.59
C CYS A 619 -3.49 21.04 6.01
N GLY A 620 -4.42 20.14 6.32
CA GLY A 620 -5.81 20.54 6.60
C GLY A 620 -6.44 21.27 5.40
N VAL A 621 -6.29 20.73 4.19
CA VAL A 621 -6.84 21.30 2.95
C VAL A 621 -7.79 20.30 2.30
N SER A 622 -9.02 20.73 2.08
CA SER A 622 -10.07 20.06 1.31
C SER A 622 -10.70 21.08 0.37
N PHE A 623 -11.02 20.69 -0.86
CA PHE A 623 -11.59 21.53 -1.91
C PHE A 623 -12.65 20.78 -2.71
N SER A 624 -13.70 21.50 -3.11
CA SER A 624 -14.64 21.02 -4.14
C SER A 624 -13.93 20.87 -5.50
N PRO A 625 -14.49 20.12 -6.47
CA PRO A 625 -13.88 19.97 -7.79
C PRO A 625 -13.59 21.32 -8.47
N GLU A 626 -14.51 22.28 -8.36
CA GLU A 626 -14.35 23.62 -8.93
C GLU A 626 -13.19 24.38 -8.26
N GLN A 627 -13.10 24.36 -6.92
CA GLN A 627 -12.02 24.99 -6.17
C GLN A 627 -10.67 24.34 -6.50
N ALA A 628 -10.62 23.01 -6.55
CA ALA A 628 -9.43 22.27 -6.90
C ALA A 628 -8.99 22.56 -8.35
N ASN A 629 -9.92 22.57 -9.31
CA ASN A 629 -9.64 22.88 -10.71
C ASN A 629 -9.14 24.33 -10.88
N LYS A 630 -9.77 25.32 -10.22
CA LYS A 630 -9.27 26.71 -10.14
C LYS A 630 -7.86 26.79 -9.54
N MET A 631 -7.52 25.91 -8.61
CA MET A 631 -6.19 25.78 -8.00
C MET A 631 -5.27 24.78 -8.75
N ASN A 632 -5.61 24.37 -9.97
CA ASN A 632 -4.87 23.41 -10.79
C ASN A 632 -4.55 22.08 -10.07
N LYS A 633 -5.48 21.62 -9.21
CA LYS A 633 -5.38 20.46 -8.32
C LYS A 633 -4.19 20.53 -7.34
N ILE A 634 -3.75 21.73 -6.94
CA ILE A 634 -2.59 21.99 -6.06
C ILE A 634 -3.02 22.62 -4.72
N CYS A 635 -2.47 22.13 -3.61
CA CYS A 635 -2.71 22.63 -2.25
C CYS A 635 -2.15 24.06 -2.05
N PRO A 636 -2.91 25.03 -1.52
CA PRO A 636 -2.45 26.41 -1.34
C PRO A 636 -1.38 26.55 -0.25
N LYS A 637 -1.36 25.66 0.76
CA LYS A 637 -0.40 25.70 1.89
C LYS A 637 0.98 25.14 1.47
N CYS A 638 1.11 23.82 1.26
CA CYS A 638 2.41 23.18 0.91
C CYS A 638 2.77 23.17 -0.59
N LYS A 639 1.85 23.56 -1.49
CA LYS A 639 2.00 23.47 -2.96
C LYS A 639 2.27 22.07 -3.53
N GLN A 640 2.00 21.00 -2.78
CA GLN A 640 1.87 19.63 -3.33
C GLN A 640 0.57 19.48 -4.13
N HIS A 641 0.49 18.47 -4.99
CA HIS A 641 -0.80 18.06 -5.56
C HIS A 641 -1.76 17.52 -4.49
N LEU A 642 -3.06 17.67 -4.75
CA LEU A 642 -4.13 17.10 -3.94
C LEU A 642 -4.34 15.62 -4.30
N THR A 643 -4.68 14.81 -3.30
CA THR A 643 -5.36 13.53 -3.52
C THR A 643 -6.73 13.84 -4.12
N ILE A 644 -7.01 13.33 -5.31
CA ILE A 644 -8.25 13.63 -6.05
C ILE A 644 -9.38 12.76 -5.53
N GLY A 645 -10.51 13.39 -5.20
CA GLY A 645 -11.68 12.74 -4.65
C GLY A 645 -12.63 12.18 -5.70
N VAL A 646 -13.54 11.33 -5.25
CA VAL A 646 -14.60 10.72 -6.08
C VAL A 646 -15.48 11.79 -6.72
N MET A 647 -15.79 12.89 -6.01
CA MET A 647 -16.62 13.97 -6.54
C MET A 647 -15.98 14.65 -7.76
N ASN A 648 -14.64 14.81 -7.78
CA ASN A 648 -13.96 15.37 -8.96
C ASN A 648 -13.99 14.40 -10.14
N ARG A 649 -13.95 13.08 -9.89
CA ARG A 649 -14.09 12.08 -10.95
C ARG A 649 -15.52 11.98 -11.51
N VAL A 650 -16.54 12.20 -10.69
CA VAL A 650 -17.92 12.37 -11.17
C VAL A 650 -18.03 13.65 -12.01
N GLU A 651 -17.43 14.76 -11.59
CA GLU A 651 -17.38 16.00 -12.38
C GLU A 651 -16.66 15.82 -13.74
N GLU A 652 -15.64 14.96 -13.82
CA GLU A 652 -14.95 14.60 -15.07
C GLU A 652 -15.76 13.70 -16.02
N LEU A 653 -16.83 13.04 -15.54
CA LEU A 653 -17.63 12.08 -16.30
C LEU A 653 -19.10 12.49 -16.50
N ALA A 654 -19.57 13.49 -15.76
CA ALA A 654 -20.94 13.95 -15.81
C ALA A 654 -21.29 14.60 -17.15
N ASP A 655 -22.39 14.15 -17.76
CA ASP A 655 -23.03 14.78 -18.92
C ASP A 655 -24.23 15.66 -18.51
N ARG A 656 -24.51 15.75 -17.20
CA ARG A 656 -25.65 16.45 -16.60
C ARG A 656 -25.25 17.33 -15.40
N PRO A 657 -26.01 18.40 -15.12
CA PRO A 657 -25.77 19.28 -13.98
C PRO A 657 -26.01 18.57 -12.64
N THR A 658 -25.37 19.05 -11.59
CA THR A 658 -25.62 18.65 -10.20
C THR A 658 -27.10 18.83 -9.85
N GLY A 659 -27.69 17.87 -9.14
CA GLY A 659 -29.12 17.88 -8.79
C GLY A 659 -30.07 17.38 -9.89
N PHE A 660 -29.57 16.97 -11.06
CA PHE A 660 -30.40 16.30 -12.07
C PHE A 660 -30.95 14.97 -11.53
N LYS A 661 -32.27 14.78 -11.58
CA LYS A 661 -32.95 13.52 -11.26
C LYS A 661 -33.65 12.94 -12.50
N PRO A 662 -33.28 11.73 -12.97
CA PRO A 662 -33.95 11.04 -14.07
C PRO A 662 -35.43 10.74 -13.76
N LYS A 663 -36.28 10.66 -14.80
CA LYS A 663 -37.64 10.11 -14.65
C LYS A 663 -37.52 8.64 -14.23
N GLY A 664 -38.29 8.20 -13.23
CA GLY A 664 -38.20 6.85 -12.69
C GLY A 664 -36.98 6.58 -11.79
N ALA A 665 -36.19 7.60 -11.43
CA ALA A 665 -35.12 7.45 -10.46
C ALA A 665 -35.68 7.18 -9.06
N LEU A 666 -35.31 6.01 -8.51
CA LEU A 666 -35.67 5.56 -7.16
C LEU A 666 -35.27 6.58 -6.08
N PRO A 667 -35.95 6.60 -4.92
CA PRO A 667 -35.49 7.34 -3.75
C PRO A 667 -34.20 6.72 -3.19
N TYR A 668 -33.43 7.55 -2.49
CA TYR A 668 -32.37 7.12 -1.61
C TYR A 668 -32.45 7.92 -0.29
N TYR A 669 -31.90 7.36 0.78
CA TYR A 669 -31.96 7.93 2.12
C TYR A 669 -30.54 8.08 2.66
N SER A 670 -30.08 9.33 2.82
CA SER A 670 -28.81 9.63 3.48
C SER A 670 -28.96 9.43 4.99
N LEU A 671 -28.29 8.43 5.56
CA LEU A 671 -28.37 8.11 6.99
C LEU A 671 -26.98 7.83 7.55
N LEU A 672 -26.56 8.63 8.53
CA LEU A 672 -25.42 8.29 9.38
C LEU A 672 -25.83 7.21 10.40
N PRO A 673 -24.94 6.26 10.74
CA PRO A 673 -25.20 5.28 11.79
C PRO A 673 -25.51 5.94 13.13
N LEU A 674 -26.47 5.38 13.89
CA LEU A 674 -26.94 5.93 15.17
C LEU A 674 -25.78 6.12 16.17
N SER A 675 -24.80 5.24 16.16
CA SER A 675 -23.58 5.39 16.97
C SER A 675 -22.77 6.65 16.66
N GLU A 676 -22.68 7.06 15.39
CA GLU A 676 -21.93 8.24 14.95
C GLU A 676 -22.71 9.52 15.31
N ILE A 677 -24.06 9.47 15.33
CA ILE A 677 -24.94 10.52 15.87
C ILE A 677 -24.67 10.69 17.38
N ILE A 678 -24.80 9.62 18.17
CA ILE A 678 -24.59 9.63 19.63
C ILE A 678 -23.16 10.07 19.97
N CYS A 679 -22.15 9.60 19.23
CA CYS A 679 -20.77 10.05 19.36
C CYS A 679 -20.62 11.57 19.21
N THR A 680 -21.23 12.14 18.16
CA THR A 680 -21.13 13.58 17.85
C THR A 680 -21.88 14.44 18.88
N VAL A 681 -23.07 14.01 19.32
CA VAL A 681 -23.85 14.73 20.37
C VAL A 681 -23.17 14.66 21.73
N MET A 682 -22.66 13.48 22.13
CA MET A 682 -21.97 13.29 23.40
C MET A 682 -20.49 13.76 23.40
N ASP A 683 -19.96 14.18 22.24
CA ASP A 683 -18.56 14.49 21.96
C ASP A 683 -17.55 13.34 22.24
N LYS A 684 -18.05 12.09 22.29
CA LYS A 684 -17.32 10.88 22.70
C LYS A 684 -17.04 9.94 21.53
N LYS A 685 -16.04 9.06 21.68
CA LYS A 685 -15.74 7.99 20.71
C LYS A 685 -16.59 6.74 20.98
N VAL A 686 -16.80 5.92 19.94
CA VAL A 686 -17.75 4.78 19.95
C VAL A 686 -17.40 3.71 20.99
N GLU A 687 -16.14 3.63 21.41
CA GLU A 687 -15.66 2.71 22.45
C GLU A 687 -16.03 3.16 23.88
N HIS A 688 -16.63 4.34 24.07
CA HIS A 688 -16.97 4.85 25.39
C HIS A 688 -18.25 4.19 25.94
N LYS A 689 -18.19 3.66 27.17
CA LYS A 689 -19.30 2.90 27.81
C LYS A 689 -20.66 3.61 27.67
N THR A 690 -20.73 4.90 27.96
CA THR A 690 -21.98 5.69 27.86
C THR A 690 -22.56 5.82 26.45
N VAL A 691 -21.73 5.72 25.40
CA VAL A 691 -22.22 5.71 24.01
C VAL A 691 -22.85 4.37 23.69
N ALA A 692 -22.21 3.27 24.10
CA ALA A 692 -22.77 1.94 23.96
C ALA A 692 -24.04 1.75 24.79
N GLU A 693 -24.10 2.30 26.01
CA GLU A 693 -25.28 2.28 26.87
C GLU A 693 -26.48 2.99 26.22
N GLU A 694 -26.31 4.22 25.74
CA GLU A 694 -27.40 4.97 25.10
C GLU A 694 -27.80 4.38 23.74
N TYR A 695 -26.83 3.84 22.97
CA TYR A 695 -27.11 3.08 21.75
C TYR A 695 -27.98 1.85 22.04
N TYR A 696 -27.53 0.95 22.93
CA TYR A 696 -28.28 -0.28 23.22
C TYR A 696 -29.60 -0.02 23.95
N LYS A 697 -29.74 1.09 24.69
CA LYS A 697 -31.03 1.54 25.25
C LYS A 697 -32.06 1.81 24.16
N LEU A 698 -31.69 2.53 23.09
CA LEU A 698 -32.54 2.76 21.92
C LEU A 698 -32.83 1.44 21.17
N ILE A 699 -31.81 0.61 20.92
CA ILE A 699 -32.00 -0.70 20.25
C ILE A 699 -32.94 -1.61 21.06
N ASN A 700 -32.79 -1.68 22.39
CA ASN A 700 -33.60 -2.56 23.23
C ASN A 700 -35.09 -2.13 23.29
N GLN A 701 -35.38 -0.83 23.13
CA GLN A 701 -36.76 -0.33 23.11
C GLN A 701 -37.39 -0.45 21.72
N PHE A 702 -36.67 -0.11 20.65
CA PHE A 702 -37.20 -0.03 19.27
C PHE A 702 -36.81 -1.23 18.39
N GLY A 703 -36.22 -2.27 18.98
CA GLY A 703 -35.81 -3.52 18.34
C GLY A 703 -34.51 -3.42 17.52
N ASN A 704 -34.36 -2.38 16.70
CA ASN A 704 -33.22 -2.23 15.78
C ASN A 704 -32.91 -0.77 15.40
N GLU A 705 -31.73 -0.56 14.81
CA GLU A 705 -31.20 0.76 14.49
C GLU A 705 -31.98 1.48 13.38
N PHE A 706 -32.36 0.80 12.29
CA PHE A 706 -33.13 1.43 11.22
C PHE A 706 -34.53 1.87 11.69
N THR A 707 -35.22 1.08 12.51
CA THR A 707 -36.51 1.48 13.09
C THR A 707 -36.35 2.70 13.99
N ALA A 708 -35.33 2.74 14.87
CA ALA A 708 -35.04 3.92 15.69
C ALA A 708 -34.71 5.17 14.86
N LEU A 709 -33.92 5.02 13.78
CA LEU A 709 -33.52 6.13 12.91
C LEU A 709 -34.63 6.62 11.98
N MET A 710 -35.38 5.72 11.34
CA MET A 710 -36.31 6.03 10.24
C MET A 710 -37.76 6.13 10.70
N ASP A 711 -38.22 5.17 11.52
CA ASP A 711 -39.65 4.89 11.66
C ASP A 711 -40.23 5.38 13.01
N THR A 712 -39.44 5.43 14.09
CA THR A 712 -39.94 5.77 15.45
C THR A 712 -40.34 7.24 15.60
N PRO A 713 -41.55 7.58 16.10
CA PRO A 713 -41.98 8.96 16.36
C PRO A 713 -41.12 9.75 17.36
N GLU A 714 -41.09 11.08 17.25
CA GLU A 714 -40.33 11.97 18.15
C GLU A 714 -40.71 11.78 19.63
N GLU A 715 -42.01 11.72 19.93
CA GLU A 715 -42.53 11.55 21.30
C GLU A 715 -41.95 10.31 21.98
N GLN A 716 -41.99 9.16 21.29
CA GLN A 716 -41.44 7.89 21.79
C GLN A 716 -39.91 7.94 21.93
N LEU A 717 -39.20 8.65 21.06
CA LEU A 717 -37.77 8.86 21.20
C LEU A 717 -37.44 9.73 22.43
N LEU A 718 -38.27 10.73 22.76
CA LEU A 718 -38.08 11.60 23.93
C LEU A 718 -38.34 10.91 25.28
N ASP A 719 -39.23 9.91 25.32
CA ASP A 719 -39.43 9.06 26.51
C ASP A 719 -38.18 8.25 26.87
N VAL A 720 -37.27 8.04 25.91
CA VAL A 720 -36.14 7.11 26.01
C VAL A 720 -34.79 7.82 25.98
N SER A 721 -34.65 8.94 25.28
CA SER A 721 -33.37 9.56 24.93
C SER A 721 -33.38 11.07 25.18
N THR A 722 -32.20 11.67 25.39
CA THR A 722 -32.10 13.12 25.61
C THR A 722 -32.53 13.91 24.38
N LYS A 723 -33.12 15.09 24.58
CA LYS A 723 -33.67 15.93 23.51
C LYS A 723 -32.63 16.25 22.42
N GLU A 724 -31.36 16.40 22.79
CA GLU A 724 -30.26 16.68 21.86
C GLU A 724 -30.01 15.50 20.92
N ILE A 725 -30.07 14.26 21.42
CA ILE A 725 -29.93 13.04 20.62
C ILE A 725 -31.17 12.83 19.75
N VAL A 726 -32.39 13.07 20.27
CA VAL A 726 -33.62 12.96 19.47
C VAL A 726 -33.64 13.98 18.34
N THR A 727 -33.31 15.26 18.63
CA THR A 727 -33.16 16.31 17.61
C THR A 727 -32.17 15.90 16.53
N ALA A 728 -31.07 15.25 16.91
CA ALA A 728 -30.07 14.76 15.97
C ALA A 728 -30.54 13.56 15.13
N ILE A 729 -31.32 12.64 15.69
CA ILE A 729 -31.95 11.53 14.96
C ILE A 729 -32.94 12.07 13.92
N LEU A 730 -33.77 13.05 14.28
CA LEU A 730 -34.72 13.68 13.37
C LEU A 730 -34.01 14.44 12.24
N LYS A 731 -32.95 15.19 12.53
CA LYS A 731 -32.10 15.79 11.49
C LYS A 731 -31.51 14.74 10.54
N ASN A 732 -31.02 13.61 11.07
CA ASN A 732 -30.49 12.52 10.25
C ASN A 732 -31.58 11.93 9.33
N ARG A 733 -32.77 11.66 9.87
CA ARG A 733 -33.93 11.15 9.15
C ARG A 733 -34.37 12.05 8.00
N ASN A 734 -34.32 13.37 8.21
CA ASN A 734 -34.74 14.38 7.24
C ASN A 734 -33.63 14.75 6.23
N GLY A 735 -32.39 14.28 6.41
CA GLY A 735 -31.25 14.69 5.58
C GLY A 735 -30.71 16.10 5.92
N GLU A 736 -31.01 16.63 7.11
CA GLU A 736 -30.63 17.98 7.57
C GLU A 736 -29.23 18.05 8.24
N ILE A 737 -28.49 16.94 8.33
CA ILE A 737 -27.12 16.94 8.85
C ILE A 737 -26.15 17.27 7.72
N GLU A 738 -25.65 18.51 7.69
CA GLU A 738 -24.50 18.88 6.88
C GLU A 738 -23.26 18.08 7.29
N VAL A 739 -22.52 17.53 6.33
CA VAL A 739 -21.25 16.84 6.59
C VAL A 739 -20.09 17.60 5.95
N ILE A 740 -19.13 18.06 6.78
CA ILE A 740 -17.89 18.67 6.29
C ILE A 740 -17.08 17.60 5.53
N PRO A 741 -16.74 17.80 4.24
CA PRO A 741 -16.16 16.76 3.40
C PRO A 741 -14.92 16.06 3.96
N GLY A 742 -14.90 14.74 3.79
CA GLY A 742 -13.76 13.85 3.93
C GLY A 742 -12.86 13.87 2.68
N TYR A 743 -11.57 13.69 2.92
CA TYR A 743 -10.51 13.84 1.91
C TYR A 743 -9.22 13.16 2.37
N ASP A 744 -8.40 12.72 1.41
CA ASP A 744 -7.06 12.17 1.66
C ASP A 744 -7.02 11.10 2.79
N GLY A 745 -8.08 10.29 2.86
CA GLY A 745 -8.28 9.20 3.82
C GLY A 745 -8.83 9.62 5.19
N LEU A 746 -9.20 10.88 5.42
CA LEU A 746 -9.95 11.34 6.59
C LEU A 746 -11.45 11.27 6.28
N TYR A 747 -12.25 10.67 7.18
CA TYR A 747 -13.71 10.78 7.10
C TYR A 747 -14.16 12.26 7.21
N GLY A 748 -15.36 12.54 6.71
CA GLY A 748 -16.05 13.80 6.94
C GLY A 748 -16.49 13.98 8.40
N ILE A 749 -16.96 15.19 8.74
CA ILE A 749 -17.50 15.50 10.07
C ILE A 749 -19.00 15.85 9.94
N PRO A 750 -19.92 15.12 10.58
CA PRO A 750 -21.32 15.53 10.66
C PRO A 750 -21.52 16.71 11.62
N ILE A 751 -22.27 17.73 11.18
CA ILE A 751 -22.51 18.98 11.90
C ILE A 751 -23.96 19.02 12.38
N ILE A 752 -24.19 18.37 13.52
CA ILE A 752 -25.48 18.34 14.20
C ILE A 752 -25.82 19.72 14.81
N ASP A 753 -24.80 20.43 15.26
CA ASP A 753 -24.84 21.76 15.87
C ASP A 753 -23.88 22.70 15.14
N GLN A 754 -24.44 23.60 14.33
CA GLN A 754 -23.68 24.58 13.54
C GLN A 754 -22.84 25.54 14.41
N SER A 755 -23.22 25.81 15.67
CA SER A 755 -22.44 26.66 16.57
C SER A 755 -21.08 26.03 16.94
N LYS A 756 -20.98 24.71 16.86
CA LYS A 756 -19.76 23.94 17.15
C LYS A 756 -18.90 23.64 15.90
N THR A 757 -19.24 24.18 14.73
CA THR A 757 -18.50 23.92 13.47
C THR A 757 -16.99 24.20 13.59
N GLU A 758 -16.59 25.34 14.15
CA GLU A 758 -15.17 25.63 14.41
C GLU A 758 -14.54 24.67 15.42
N TYR A 759 -15.29 24.27 16.45
CA TYR A 759 -14.82 23.34 17.46
C TYR A 759 -14.51 21.97 16.85
N TYR A 760 -15.42 21.42 16.05
CA TYR A 760 -15.19 20.14 15.37
C TYR A 760 -14.05 20.20 14.35
N LEU A 761 -13.90 21.32 13.62
CA LEU A 761 -12.76 21.54 12.72
C LEU A 761 -11.42 21.54 13.48
N LYS A 762 -11.32 22.33 14.56
CA LYS A 762 -10.13 22.38 15.43
C LYS A 762 -9.86 21.00 16.05
N LYS A 763 -10.89 20.29 16.51
CA LYS A 763 -10.80 18.93 17.04
C LYS A 763 -10.31 17.92 15.99
N ARG A 764 -10.69 18.04 14.71
CA ARG A 764 -10.17 17.19 13.62
C ARG A 764 -8.71 17.48 13.31
N GLU A 765 -8.29 18.75 13.26
CA GLU A 765 -6.87 19.09 13.10
C GLU A 765 -6.03 18.60 14.29
N GLU A 766 -6.51 18.82 15.52
CA GLU A 766 -5.91 18.30 16.75
C GLU A 766 -5.81 16.77 16.77
N ASP A 767 -6.89 16.05 16.47
CA ASP A 767 -6.87 14.58 16.53
C ASP A 767 -6.00 13.99 15.41
N ALA A 768 -5.94 14.61 14.22
CA ALA A 768 -4.97 14.22 13.19
C ALA A 768 -3.51 14.41 13.66
N LEU A 769 -3.21 15.52 14.35
CA LEU A 769 -1.90 15.78 14.96
C LEU A 769 -1.60 14.81 16.13
N LYS A 770 -2.60 14.49 16.95
CA LYS A 770 -2.50 13.50 18.04
C LYS A 770 -2.33 12.08 17.51
N GLU A 771 -2.94 11.70 16.39
CA GLU A 771 -2.71 10.40 15.76
C GLU A 771 -1.28 10.30 15.21
N ALA A 772 -0.79 11.31 14.48
CA ALA A 772 0.61 11.36 14.04
C ALA A 772 1.60 11.30 15.22
N ALA A 773 1.30 11.99 16.33
CA ALA A 773 2.09 11.92 17.56
C ALA A 773 1.95 10.57 18.30
N LYS A 774 0.77 9.92 18.22
CA LYS A 774 0.49 8.59 18.79
C LYS A 774 1.22 7.51 18.02
N GLU A 775 1.27 7.55 16.68
CA GLU A 775 2.07 6.63 15.86
C GLU A 775 3.56 6.74 16.17
N LYS A 776 4.06 7.97 16.35
CA LYS A 776 5.42 8.25 16.80
C LYS A 776 5.69 7.62 18.18
N ARG A 777 4.85 7.92 19.19
CA ARG A 777 4.94 7.33 20.54
C ARG A 777 4.78 5.80 20.57
N LEU A 778 3.94 5.22 19.71
CA LEU A 778 3.76 3.77 19.61
C LEU A 778 4.99 3.08 19.01
N THR A 779 5.78 3.81 18.23
CA THR A 779 7.07 3.36 17.71
C THR A 779 8.14 3.43 18.80
N GLU A 780 8.24 4.58 19.49
CA GLU A 780 9.14 4.80 20.63
C GLU A 780 8.92 3.76 21.76
N LYS A 781 7.66 3.51 22.18
CA LYS A 781 7.35 2.50 23.21
C LYS A 781 7.73 1.08 22.78
N LYS A 782 7.54 0.72 21.50
CA LYS A 782 7.89 -0.61 21.00
C LYS A 782 9.39 -0.88 20.99
N ASP A 783 10.23 0.16 20.98
CA ASP A 783 11.67 0.01 21.14
C ASP A 783 12.09 -0.05 22.62
N LEU A 784 11.44 0.69 23.53
CA LEU A 784 11.62 0.51 24.98
C LEU A 784 11.25 -0.91 25.47
N GLU A 785 10.10 -1.44 25.03
CA GLU A 785 9.67 -2.82 25.36
C GLU A 785 10.65 -3.90 24.84
N ARG A 786 11.52 -3.57 23.87
CA ARG A 786 12.59 -4.47 23.40
C ARG A 786 13.80 -4.44 24.31
N GLU A 787 14.15 -3.29 24.88
CA GLU A 787 15.28 -3.15 25.82
C GLU A 787 14.99 -3.87 27.15
N GLU A 788 13.79 -3.74 27.69
CA GLU A 788 13.38 -4.47 28.90
C GLU A 788 13.39 -5.99 28.70
N LYS A 789 12.90 -6.47 27.54
CA LYS A 789 12.97 -7.88 27.14
C LYS A 789 14.39 -8.37 26.83
N MET A 790 15.38 -7.49 26.73
CA MET A 790 16.79 -7.86 26.81
C MET A 790 17.28 -7.95 28.26
N LYS A 791 16.93 -6.96 29.12
CA LYS A 791 17.31 -6.91 30.54
C LYS A 791 16.83 -8.14 31.33
N GLU A 792 15.58 -8.58 31.14
CA GLU A 792 15.07 -9.83 31.71
C GLU A 792 15.90 -11.07 31.29
N LYS A 793 16.28 -11.13 30.00
CA LYS A 793 17.04 -12.25 29.44
C LYS A 793 18.50 -12.29 29.93
N THR A 794 19.04 -11.16 30.39
CA THR A 794 20.30 -11.14 31.16
C THR A 794 20.10 -11.61 32.60
N GLY A 795 19.11 -11.10 33.34
CA GLY A 795 18.89 -11.50 34.73
C GLY A 795 18.60 -13.01 34.92
N LYS A 796 17.73 -13.58 34.08
CA LYS A 796 17.44 -15.03 34.08
C LYS A 796 18.69 -15.87 33.70
N LYS A 797 19.63 -15.33 32.92
CA LYS A 797 20.92 -15.99 32.64
C LYS A 797 21.86 -15.99 33.85
N GLU A 798 21.89 -14.95 34.66
CA GLU A 798 22.79 -14.88 35.82
C GLU A 798 22.38 -15.84 36.94
N LEU A 799 21.07 -15.96 37.20
CA LEU A 799 20.52 -16.99 38.08
C LEU A 799 20.90 -18.41 37.60
N SER A 800 20.75 -18.71 36.30
CA SER A 800 21.15 -20.01 35.75
C SER A 800 22.66 -20.29 35.93
N LYS A 801 23.52 -19.28 35.78
CA LYS A 801 24.99 -19.43 35.90
C LYS A 801 25.44 -19.79 37.32
N LYS A 802 24.73 -19.37 38.38
CA LYS A 802 25.05 -19.82 39.75
C LYS A 802 24.81 -21.34 39.88
N SER A 803 23.65 -21.83 39.45
CA SER A 803 23.27 -23.26 39.55
C SER A 803 24.15 -24.22 38.73
N VAL A 804 24.88 -23.73 37.72
CA VAL A 804 25.81 -24.54 36.91
C VAL A 804 27.19 -24.63 37.55
N LYS A 805 27.69 -23.54 38.16
CA LYS A 805 29.03 -23.50 38.77
C LYS A 805 29.23 -24.49 39.92
N GLU A 806 28.16 -24.86 40.63
CA GLU A 806 28.21 -25.84 41.72
C GLU A 806 28.27 -27.30 41.21
N LYS A 807 28.04 -27.55 39.91
CA LYS A 807 28.10 -28.89 39.30
C LYS A 807 29.37 -29.15 38.49
N GLU A 808 30.02 -28.11 37.97
CA GLU A 808 31.22 -28.25 37.13
C GLU A 808 32.50 -28.58 37.94
N SER A 809 32.52 -28.35 39.25
CA SER A 809 33.68 -28.57 40.13
C SER A 809 34.06 -30.05 40.36
N VAL A 810 33.18 -30.99 40.01
CA VAL A 810 33.32 -32.43 40.35
C VAL A 810 34.03 -33.24 39.25
N VAL A 811 34.10 -32.72 38.01
CA VAL A 811 34.37 -33.57 36.82
C VAL A 811 35.83 -33.52 36.33
N GLN A 812 36.62 -32.50 36.66
CA GLN A 812 38.01 -32.36 36.16
C GLN A 812 39.08 -33.08 37.01
N LYS A 813 38.90 -34.39 37.23
CA LYS A 813 39.97 -35.30 37.68
C LYS A 813 39.89 -36.66 36.98
N GLY A 814 40.37 -36.73 35.74
CA GLY A 814 40.51 -37.99 35.02
C GLY A 814 41.12 -37.85 33.63
N LEU A 815 41.82 -38.93 33.22
CA LEU A 815 42.24 -39.25 31.84
C LEU A 815 43.19 -38.26 31.14
N GLY A 816 44.47 -38.60 31.18
CA GLY A 816 45.42 -38.33 30.09
C GLY A 816 45.91 -39.65 29.47
N SER A 817 46.95 -39.56 28.63
CA SER A 817 47.68 -40.63 27.91
C SER A 817 47.13 -41.11 26.55
N TRP A 818 48.08 -41.55 25.71
CA TRP A 818 47.98 -42.15 24.35
C TRP A 818 47.76 -41.20 23.15
N TYR A 819 48.90 -40.80 22.57
CA TYR A 819 49.19 -40.29 21.21
C TYR A 819 48.41 -39.09 20.66
#